data_AF-A0A848UDX2-F1
#
_entry.id   AF-A0A848UDX2-F1
#
_cell.length_a   1.000
_cell.length_b   1.000
_cell.length_c   1.000
_cell.angle_alpha   90.00
_cell.angle_beta   90.00
_cell.angle_gamma   90.00
#
_symmetry.space_group_name_H-M   'P 1'
#
loop_
_entity.id
_entity.type
_entity.pdbx_description
1 polymer ?
#
loop_
_entity_poly.entity_id
_entity_poly.type
_entity_poly.pdbx_seq_one_letter_code
_entity_poly.pdbx_strand_id
1 'polypeptide(L)'
;MSLDEIKARNPWRVTWQVAKKELRLFLSSPIAWLFFITFAAVTLFIFFWAEAFFARNIADVRPMFEWMPILLILLCSTLTMRMWSEERRAGTLEHVLTQSAPLWSFALGKFLACVALLSLALVVLLPLPMSLSLVATIDWGPVLAGYLATLLLGSAYLAIGLFVSSRTQNQIVSLIGSVAVCGFFYILGHALIIRTLGQSGSELMQALGTGARFDAITRGVIDLADLVYYLSLTLVFLALTVYVLEKERWTSTGTRPKHRRWKLATTLLVLNAIALNLWIGQMDSWRLDTTRGKQYTLSDATRNYLAQLQEPLTLRGYFSARTHPLLSPLVPQMKDLLREYEVAGDGRVRVEIIDPMANPEAEEEANQQYGIAPVPFQVADRYQSAIVSSYFDVLVQYGDEYEVLGFRDLIDIKAQSESDIDVQLRNPEYDLTKSIRRVLTDFQSAGDVFSSIDVPLTLSAYVSSDDRLPGDLVQFKQMMIASVDALSEASEGKLTLRLVDPQDGNGALTAQLSRDYGLRPMRAGLFSDDSFWFHLLLDGGDQLVQIPLGDLSESQFEQNMDAGLKRFAKGYTRKIAFAGSSPAPMGMQPGMPETPSFRMLEDFLRAEYDVVNEDLSDGSVSNDADLLLLASPDNLDEKALFAIDQYLMQGGTVIAASSGWSANLSRNSLDLTEKDSGLDEWLAHHGINIGEELIMDPQNAAFPLPVTRNVGGLQLQEVRMLDYPFFLDIRQNGMNPDSPVVAGLDQVTMAWSSPITFSGEDPTRENVVLL
;
A
#
# COMPACT_ATOMS: atom_id res chain seq x y z
N MET A 1 -2.38 -71.03 18.19
CA MET A 1 -2.77 -69.76 17.57
C MET A 1 -1.72 -69.46 16.51
N SER A 2 -2.04 -69.66 15.23
CA SER A 2 -1.04 -69.62 14.15
C SER A 2 -0.68 -68.17 13.78
N LEU A 3 0.53 -67.94 13.25
CA LEU A 3 0.97 -66.63 12.75
C LEU A 3 0.03 -66.04 11.67
N ASP A 4 -0.77 -66.88 11.02
CA ASP A 4 -1.77 -66.47 10.03
C ASP A 4 -3.07 -65.94 10.69
N GLU A 5 -3.45 -66.44 11.88
CA GLU A 5 -4.58 -65.88 12.66
C GLU A 5 -4.26 -64.49 13.23
N ILE A 6 -2.99 -64.23 13.55
CA ILE A 6 -2.53 -62.91 14.02
C ILE A 6 -2.41 -61.93 12.84
N LYS A 7 -1.93 -62.40 11.67
CA LYS A 7 -1.88 -61.59 10.44
C LYS A 7 -3.26 -61.25 9.88
N ALA A 8 -4.25 -62.12 10.06
CA ALA A 8 -5.65 -61.89 9.65
C ALA A 8 -6.37 -60.84 10.51
N ARG A 9 -5.84 -60.53 11.70
CA ARG A 9 -6.44 -59.56 12.64
C ARG A 9 -5.94 -58.12 12.50
N ASN A 10 -4.94 -57.84 11.67
CA ASN A 10 -4.45 -56.47 11.54
C ASN A 10 -5.44 -55.63 10.70
N PRO A 11 -6.20 -54.69 11.31
CA PRO A 11 -7.23 -53.94 10.60
C PRO A 11 -6.64 -53.09 9.46
N TRP A 12 -5.37 -52.66 9.57
CA TRP A 12 -4.69 -51.91 8.52
C TRP A 12 -4.48 -52.70 7.23
N ARG A 13 -4.26 -54.02 7.33
CA ARG A 13 -4.16 -54.89 6.14
C ARG A 13 -5.51 -55.01 5.44
N VAL A 14 -6.59 -55.12 6.19
CA VAL A 14 -7.96 -55.16 5.65
C VAL A 14 -8.27 -53.85 4.93
N THR A 15 -7.98 -52.71 5.54
CA THR A 15 -8.13 -51.38 4.92
C THR A 15 -7.40 -51.29 3.58
N TRP A 16 -6.14 -51.70 3.52
CA TRP A 16 -5.36 -51.67 2.28
C TRP A 16 -5.90 -52.61 1.21
N GLN A 17 -6.34 -53.82 1.59
CA GLN A 17 -6.93 -54.78 0.66
C GLN A 17 -8.26 -54.27 0.08
N VAL A 18 -9.10 -53.66 0.91
CA VAL A 18 -10.35 -53.01 0.47
C VAL A 18 -10.02 -51.87 -0.50
N ALA A 19 -9.08 -50.99 -0.13
CA ALA A 19 -8.68 -49.87 -0.98
C ALA A 19 -8.19 -50.34 -2.36
N LYS A 20 -7.31 -51.36 -2.39
CA LYS A 20 -6.78 -51.94 -3.63
C LYS A 20 -7.87 -52.60 -4.48
N LYS A 21 -8.82 -53.30 -3.84
CA LYS A 21 -9.95 -53.93 -4.52
C LYS A 21 -10.82 -52.88 -5.19
N GLU A 22 -11.24 -51.85 -4.46
CA GLU A 22 -12.11 -50.79 -4.98
C GLU A 22 -11.42 -49.99 -6.10
N LEU A 23 -10.14 -49.62 -5.91
CA LEU A 23 -9.36 -48.92 -6.93
C LEU A 23 -9.27 -49.73 -8.22
N ARG A 24 -9.00 -51.05 -8.12
CA ARG A 24 -8.95 -51.94 -9.28
C ARG A 24 -10.31 -52.04 -9.97
N LEU A 25 -11.39 -52.12 -9.20
CA LEU A 25 -12.76 -52.22 -9.73
C LEU A 25 -13.14 -50.94 -10.50
N PHE A 26 -12.82 -49.76 -9.97
CA PHE A 26 -13.00 -48.51 -10.68
C PHE A 26 -12.18 -48.40 -11.96
N LEU A 27 -10.86 -48.64 -11.89
CA LEU A 27 -9.97 -48.50 -13.05
C LEU A 27 -10.23 -49.54 -14.15
N SER A 28 -10.83 -50.68 -13.79
CA SER A 28 -11.28 -51.69 -14.76
C SER A 28 -12.56 -51.29 -15.50
N SER A 29 -13.30 -50.29 -15.01
CA SER A 29 -14.53 -49.81 -15.64
C SER A 29 -14.22 -48.71 -16.67
N PRO A 30 -14.76 -48.80 -17.90
CA PRO A 30 -14.65 -47.72 -18.90
C PRO A 30 -15.16 -46.37 -18.40
N ILE A 31 -16.11 -46.39 -17.46
CA ILE A 31 -16.74 -45.20 -16.87
C ILE A 31 -15.71 -44.32 -16.14
N ALA A 32 -14.72 -44.93 -15.46
CA ALA A 32 -13.72 -44.16 -14.72
C ALA A 32 -12.81 -43.34 -15.65
N TRP A 33 -12.42 -43.91 -16.79
CA TRP A 33 -11.59 -43.22 -17.79
C TRP A 33 -12.34 -42.08 -18.49
N LEU A 34 -13.59 -42.34 -18.91
CA LEU A 34 -14.46 -41.30 -19.46
C LEU A 34 -14.60 -40.14 -18.47
N PHE A 35 -14.79 -40.46 -17.20
CA PHE A 35 -14.94 -39.47 -16.16
C PHE A 35 -13.68 -38.62 -15.92
N PHE A 36 -12.48 -39.22 -15.90
CA PHE A 36 -11.23 -38.44 -15.82
C PHE A 36 -11.05 -37.53 -17.03
N ILE A 37 -11.36 -38.01 -18.23
CA ILE A 37 -11.28 -37.21 -19.46
C ILE A 37 -12.29 -36.06 -19.40
N THR A 38 -13.53 -36.30 -18.98
CA THR A 38 -14.55 -35.25 -18.85
C THR A 38 -14.15 -34.22 -17.81
N PHE A 39 -13.67 -34.64 -16.64
CA PHE A 39 -13.21 -33.73 -15.60
C PHE A 39 -12.05 -32.85 -16.07
N ALA A 40 -11.04 -33.47 -16.73
CA ALA A 40 -9.92 -32.73 -17.31
C ALA A 40 -10.40 -31.76 -18.40
N ALA A 41 -11.25 -32.21 -19.33
CA ALA A 41 -11.77 -31.38 -20.41
C ALA A 41 -12.57 -30.18 -19.91
N VAL A 42 -13.42 -30.36 -18.90
CA VAL A 42 -14.18 -29.26 -18.28
C VAL A 42 -13.25 -28.28 -17.58
N THR A 43 -12.27 -28.77 -16.83
CA THR A 43 -11.30 -27.92 -16.12
C THR A 43 -10.47 -27.10 -17.12
N LEU A 44 -9.97 -27.73 -18.19
CA LEU A 44 -9.22 -27.06 -19.25
C LEU A 44 -10.08 -26.05 -20.02
N PHE A 45 -11.35 -26.39 -20.29
CA PHE A 45 -12.28 -25.47 -20.95
C PHE A 45 -12.53 -24.22 -20.10
N ILE A 46 -12.79 -24.38 -18.79
CA ILE A 46 -12.98 -23.23 -17.89
C ILE A 46 -11.72 -22.37 -17.87
N PHE A 47 -10.55 -22.99 -17.70
CA PHE A 47 -9.28 -22.26 -17.63
C PHE A 47 -8.97 -21.47 -18.91
N PHE A 48 -9.07 -22.08 -20.09
CA PHE A 48 -8.70 -21.41 -21.34
C PHE A 48 -9.78 -20.50 -21.90
N TRP A 49 -11.06 -20.85 -21.76
CA TRP A 49 -12.18 -20.15 -22.40
C TRP A 49 -12.99 -19.30 -21.43
N ALA A 50 -13.40 -19.82 -20.27
CA ALA A 50 -14.26 -19.06 -19.35
C ALA A 50 -13.48 -17.90 -18.67
N GLU A 51 -12.25 -18.19 -18.24
CA GLU A 51 -11.35 -17.20 -17.60
C GLU A 51 -10.48 -16.45 -18.63
N ALA A 52 -10.70 -16.70 -19.93
CA ALA A 52 -10.01 -16.07 -21.04
C ALA A 52 -8.49 -15.92 -20.80
N PHE A 53 -7.82 -17.00 -20.40
CA PHE A 53 -6.42 -17.00 -19.95
C PHE A 53 -5.48 -16.13 -20.81
N PHE A 54 -5.57 -16.25 -22.14
CA PHE A 54 -4.74 -15.49 -23.08
C PHE A 54 -5.01 -13.98 -23.12
N ALA A 55 -6.19 -13.53 -22.71
CA ALA A 55 -6.54 -12.11 -22.65
C ALA A 55 -5.99 -11.42 -21.39
N ARG A 56 -5.67 -12.18 -20.32
CA ARG A 56 -5.18 -11.61 -19.06
C ARG A 56 -3.74 -11.14 -19.11
N ASN A 57 -2.96 -11.61 -20.10
CA ASN A 57 -1.53 -11.33 -20.23
C ASN A 57 -0.68 -11.65 -18.97
N ILE A 58 -1.13 -12.60 -18.13
CA ILE A 58 -0.40 -13.07 -16.93
C ILE A 58 -0.27 -14.59 -16.98
N ALA A 59 0.93 -15.10 -16.69
CA ALA A 59 1.18 -16.52 -16.52
C ALA A 59 0.84 -16.98 -15.09
N ASP A 60 -0.46 -17.10 -14.81
CA ASP A 60 -0.98 -17.51 -13.51
C ASP A 60 -2.01 -18.65 -13.64
N VAL A 61 -1.91 -19.64 -12.75
CA VAL A 61 -2.76 -20.84 -12.71
C VAL A 61 -3.89 -20.75 -11.68
N ARG A 62 -3.95 -19.69 -10.87
CA ARG A 62 -4.97 -19.48 -9.84
C ARG A 62 -6.42 -19.70 -10.34
N PRO A 63 -6.83 -19.23 -11.54
CA PRO A 63 -8.21 -19.40 -12.00
C PRO A 63 -8.63 -20.86 -12.17
N MET A 64 -7.67 -21.76 -12.43
CA MET A 64 -7.95 -23.20 -12.47
C MET A 64 -8.46 -23.70 -11.12
N PHE A 65 -7.93 -23.15 -10.02
CA PHE A 65 -8.29 -23.56 -8.67
C PHE A 65 -9.56 -22.87 -8.18
N GLU A 66 -9.84 -21.62 -8.56
CA GLU A 66 -11.04 -20.89 -8.12
C GLU A 66 -12.35 -21.63 -8.41
N TRP A 67 -12.44 -22.34 -9.54
CA TRP A 67 -13.59 -23.17 -9.91
C TRP A 67 -13.60 -24.58 -9.32
N MET A 68 -12.47 -25.00 -8.73
CA MET A 68 -12.27 -26.35 -8.23
C MET A 68 -13.26 -26.74 -7.12
N PRO A 69 -13.66 -25.89 -6.15
CA PRO A 69 -14.67 -26.26 -5.16
C PRO A 69 -15.99 -26.72 -5.78
N ILE A 70 -16.47 -26.03 -6.82
CA ILE A 70 -17.71 -26.36 -7.52
C ILE A 70 -17.56 -27.67 -8.30
N LEU A 71 -16.44 -27.82 -9.03
CA LEU A 71 -16.16 -29.05 -9.78
C LEU A 71 -16.00 -30.26 -8.85
N LEU A 72 -15.35 -30.08 -7.70
CA LEU A 72 -15.17 -31.12 -6.69
C LEU A 72 -16.49 -31.57 -6.06
N ILE A 73 -17.49 -30.69 -5.91
CA ILE A 73 -18.81 -31.11 -5.41
C ILE A 73 -19.40 -32.18 -6.34
N LEU A 74 -19.36 -31.94 -7.65
CA LEU A 74 -19.84 -32.90 -8.65
C LEU A 74 -18.93 -34.13 -8.71
N LEU A 75 -17.61 -33.92 -8.73
CA LEU A 75 -16.62 -35.00 -8.84
C LEU A 75 -16.69 -35.97 -7.65
N CYS A 76 -16.68 -35.44 -6.42
CA CYS A 76 -16.69 -36.25 -5.22
C CYS A 76 -18.03 -36.97 -5.07
N SER A 77 -19.15 -36.29 -5.34
CA SER A 77 -20.48 -36.89 -5.26
C SER A 77 -20.65 -38.06 -6.23
N THR A 78 -20.12 -37.95 -7.45
CA THR A 78 -20.19 -39.02 -8.46
C THR A 78 -19.23 -40.18 -8.14
N LEU A 79 -18.05 -39.91 -7.58
CA LEU A 79 -17.12 -40.96 -7.15
C LEU A 79 -17.69 -41.77 -5.98
N THR A 80 -18.36 -41.13 -5.03
CA THR A 80 -18.87 -41.79 -3.82
C THR A 80 -20.25 -42.41 -3.97
N MET A 81 -21.06 -41.98 -4.96
CA MET A 81 -22.47 -42.38 -5.04
C MET A 81 -22.68 -43.89 -4.97
N ARG A 82 -21.81 -44.67 -5.63
CA ARG A 82 -21.93 -46.13 -5.73
C ARG A 82 -21.34 -46.91 -4.55
N MET A 83 -20.50 -46.27 -3.74
CA MET A 83 -19.63 -46.97 -2.77
C MET A 83 -20.37 -47.78 -1.72
N TRP A 84 -21.48 -47.27 -1.19
CA TRP A 84 -22.31 -48.00 -0.23
C TRP A 84 -23.71 -48.29 -0.77
N SER A 85 -24.25 -47.41 -1.61
CA SER A 85 -25.59 -47.58 -2.17
C SER A 85 -25.72 -48.83 -3.04
N GLU A 86 -24.68 -49.17 -3.82
CA GLU A 86 -24.69 -50.35 -4.68
C GLU A 86 -24.53 -51.64 -3.88
N GLU A 87 -23.68 -51.65 -2.85
CA GLU A 87 -23.56 -52.79 -1.95
C GLU A 87 -24.83 -53.05 -1.15
N ARG A 88 -25.53 -51.99 -0.73
CA ARG A 88 -26.83 -52.13 -0.06
C ARG A 88 -27.90 -52.64 -1.04
N ARG A 89 -27.92 -52.12 -2.27
CA ARG A 89 -28.85 -52.56 -3.32
C ARG A 89 -28.61 -54.01 -3.75
N ALA A 90 -27.34 -54.42 -3.84
CA ALA A 90 -26.94 -55.78 -4.23
C ALA A 90 -27.00 -56.80 -3.08
N GLY A 91 -27.31 -56.37 -1.85
CA GLY A 91 -27.34 -57.23 -0.66
C GLY A 91 -25.96 -57.66 -0.14
N THR A 92 -24.87 -57.20 -0.74
CA THR A 92 -23.51 -57.56 -0.33
C THR A 92 -23.07 -56.87 0.96
N LEU A 93 -23.80 -55.83 1.39
CA LEU A 93 -23.57 -55.14 2.67
C LEU A 93 -23.65 -56.10 3.88
N GLU A 94 -24.57 -57.08 3.86
CA GLU A 94 -24.73 -58.06 4.95
C GLU A 94 -23.46 -58.91 5.14
N HIS A 95 -22.75 -59.20 4.04
CA HIS A 95 -21.48 -59.90 4.10
C HIS A 95 -20.40 -59.04 4.77
N VAL A 96 -20.36 -57.73 4.51
CA VAL A 96 -19.42 -56.81 5.16
C VAL A 96 -19.69 -56.69 6.66
N LEU A 97 -20.98 -56.63 7.06
CA LEU A 97 -21.39 -56.49 8.45
C LEU A 97 -21.13 -57.74 9.32
N THR A 98 -20.98 -58.91 8.69
CA THR A 98 -20.74 -60.19 9.37
C THR A 98 -19.26 -60.57 9.47
N GLN A 99 -18.37 -59.86 8.76
CA GLN A 99 -16.93 -60.09 8.87
C GLN A 99 -16.37 -59.71 10.25
N SER A 100 -15.30 -60.39 10.67
CA SER A 100 -14.67 -60.21 11.98
C SER A 100 -13.80 -58.95 12.09
N ALA A 101 -13.67 -58.18 11.01
CA ALA A 101 -12.93 -56.92 10.96
C ALA A 101 -13.81 -55.72 11.39
N PRO A 102 -13.22 -54.68 11.99
CA PRO A 102 -14.00 -53.53 12.45
C PRO A 102 -14.52 -52.69 11.26
N LEU A 103 -15.75 -52.17 11.33
CA LEU A 103 -16.36 -51.43 10.22
C LEU A 103 -15.58 -50.18 9.77
N TRP A 104 -14.82 -49.57 10.68
CA TRP A 104 -13.96 -48.43 10.33
C TRP A 104 -12.87 -48.83 9.31
N SER A 105 -12.41 -50.09 9.27
CA SER A 105 -11.40 -50.51 8.31
C SER A 105 -11.95 -50.52 6.88
N PHE A 106 -13.23 -50.86 6.70
CA PHE A 106 -13.91 -50.82 5.39
C PHE A 106 -14.22 -49.39 4.96
N ALA A 107 -14.76 -48.57 5.87
CA ALA A 107 -15.03 -47.16 5.60
C ALA A 107 -13.75 -46.42 5.19
N LEU A 108 -12.66 -46.62 5.94
CA LEU A 108 -11.37 -46.01 5.65
C LEU A 108 -10.76 -46.58 4.35
N GLY A 109 -10.95 -47.87 4.06
CA GLY A 109 -10.45 -48.48 2.82
C GLY A 109 -11.12 -47.90 1.58
N LYS A 110 -12.45 -47.75 1.60
CA LYS A 110 -13.20 -47.10 0.51
C LYS A 110 -12.84 -45.62 0.37
N PHE A 111 -12.68 -44.92 1.50
CA PHE A 111 -12.21 -43.54 1.51
C PHE A 111 -10.85 -43.39 0.85
N LEU A 112 -9.85 -44.21 1.24
CA LEU A 112 -8.52 -44.17 0.63
C LEU A 112 -8.54 -44.52 -0.86
N ALA A 113 -9.44 -45.41 -1.31
CA ALA A 113 -9.62 -45.66 -2.74
C ALA A 113 -10.14 -44.42 -3.48
N CYS A 114 -11.13 -43.72 -2.92
CA CYS A 114 -11.64 -42.48 -3.50
C CYS A 114 -10.60 -41.35 -3.50
N VAL A 115 -9.82 -41.20 -2.42
CA VAL A 115 -8.71 -40.23 -2.33
C VAL A 115 -7.64 -40.55 -3.37
N ALA A 116 -7.31 -41.83 -3.57
CA ALA A 116 -6.38 -42.24 -4.62
C ALA A 116 -6.91 -41.88 -6.02
N LEU A 117 -8.20 -42.10 -6.30
CA LEU A 117 -8.83 -41.70 -7.58
C LEU A 117 -8.82 -40.18 -7.76
N LEU A 118 -9.11 -39.41 -6.70
CA LEU A 118 -9.00 -37.95 -6.72
C LEU A 118 -7.57 -37.51 -7.02
N SER A 119 -6.57 -38.10 -6.34
CA SER A 119 -5.16 -37.80 -6.58
C SER A 119 -4.75 -38.10 -8.03
N LEU A 120 -5.26 -39.18 -8.62
CA LEU A 120 -5.02 -39.51 -10.03
C LEU A 120 -5.66 -38.47 -10.96
N ALA A 121 -6.87 -37.99 -10.65
CA ALA A 121 -7.51 -36.91 -11.39
C ALA A 121 -6.68 -35.61 -11.34
N LEU A 122 -6.09 -35.28 -10.20
CA LEU A 122 -5.21 -34.11 -10.06
C LEU A 122 -3.89 -34.28 -10.83
N VAL A 123 -3.32 -35.49 -10.83
CA VAL A 123 -2.12 -35.81 -11.62
C VAL A 123 -2.38 -35.61 -13.12
N VAL A 124 -3.59 -35.92 -13.61
CA VAL A 124 -3.98 -35.66 -15.00
C VAL A 124 -3.97 -34.16 -15.34
N LEU A 125 -4.11 -33.27 -14.35
CA LEU A 125 -4.07 -31.82 -14.53
C LEU A 125 -2.64 -31.23 -14.42
N LEU A 126 -1.66 -31.95 -13.87
CA LEU A 126 -0.27 -31.49 -13.74
C LEU A 126 0.41 -31.02 -15.05
N PRO A 127 0.10 -31.57 -16.24
CA PRO A 127 0.67 -31.07 -17.48
C PRO A 127 0.39 -29.59 -17.76
N LEU A 128 -0.68 -29.01 -17.21
CA LEU A 128 -1.03 -27.59 -17.39
C LEU A 128 -0.03 -26.63 -16.74
N PRO A 129 0.23 -26.67 -15.41
CA PRO A 129 1.24 -25.80 -14.81
C PRO A 129 2.64 -26.11 -15.36
N MET A 130 2.94 -27.37 -15.72
CA MET A 130 4.21 -27.72 -16.35
C MET A 130 4.37 -27.05 -17.72
N SER A 131 3.35 -27.07 -18.59
CA SER A 131 3.44 -26.44 -19.91
C SER A 131 3.59 -24.93 -19.81
N LEU A 132 2.88 -24.29 -18.88
CA LEU A 132 3.02 -22.87 -18.63
C LEU A 132 4.42 -22.53 -18.10
N SER A 133 5.02 -23.38 -17.26
CA SER A 133 6.34 -23.12 -16.67
C SER A 133 7.48 -23.12 -17.71
N LEU A 134 7.24 -23.72 -18.88
CA LEU A 134 8.19 -23.68 -20.00
C LEU A 134 8.12 -22.36 -20.77
N VAL A 135 7.00 -21.64 -20.70
CA VAL A 135 6.75 -20.41 -21.45
C VAL A 135 6.99 -19.17 -20.60
N ALA A 136 6.72 -19.25 -19.29
CA ALA A 136 6.79 -18.12 -18.39
C ALA A 136 7.25 -18.51 -16.97
N THR A 137 7.72 -17.51 -16.21
CA THR A 137 8.18 -17.69 -14.83
C THR A 137 7.02 -17.76 -13.86
N ILE A 138 6.51 -18.98 -13.61
CA ILE A 138 5.42 -19.21 -12.67
C ILE A 138 5.93 -19.34 -11.25
N ASP A 139 5.14 -18.90 -10.28
CA ASP A 139 5.33 -19.21 -8.87
C ASP A 139 4.79 -20.59 -8.51
N TRP A 140 5.68 -21.50 -8.10
CA TRP A 140 5.32 -22.88 -7.73
C TRP A 140 4.66 -22.97 -6.34
N GLY A 141 4.78 -21.95 -5.49
CA GLY A 141 4.17 -21.91 -4.16
C GLY A 141 2.64 -22.05 -4.22
N PRO A 142 1.93 -21.09 -4.84
CA PRO A 142 0.48 -21.14 -5.06
C PRO A 142 0.02 -22.38 -5.82
N VAL A 143 0.81 -22.87 -6.79
CA VAL A 143 0.50 -24.09 -7.55
C VAL A 143 0.40 -25.29 -6.60
N LEU A 144 1.43 -25.53 -5.79
CA LEU A 144 1.47 -26.65 -4.85
C LEU A 144 0.43 -26.50 -3.74
N ALA A 145 0.25 -25.29 -3.23
CA ALA A 145 -0.77 -24.98 -2.24
C ALA A 145 -2.18 -25.24 -2.80
N GLY A 146 -2.47 -24.86 -4.04
CA GLY A 146 -3.75 -25.13 -4.71
C GLY A 146 -4.03 -26.62 -4.89
N TYR A 147 -3.03 -27.43 -5.27
CA TYR A 147 -3.19 -28.89 -5.33
C TYR A 147 -3.44 -29.50 -3.94
N LEU A 148 -2.74 -29.03 -2.91
CA LEU A 148 -2.95 -29.44 -1.53
C LEU A 148 -4.36 -29.09 -1.04
N ALA A 149 -4.81 -27.85 -1.27
CA ALA A 149 -6.15 -27.36 -0.95
C ALA A 149 -7.21 -28.24 -1.60
N THR A 150 -7.03 -28.54 -2.89
CA THR A 150 -7.92 -29.37 -3.69
C THR A 150 -8.02 -30.79 -3.14
N LEU A 151 -6.90 -31.37 -2.73
CA LEU A 151 -6.86 -32.70 -2.13
C LEU A 151 -7.53 -32.74 -0.75
N LEU A 152 -7.36 -31.71 0.08
CA LEU A 152 -7.97 -31.60 1.41
C LEU A 152 -9.48 -31.36 1.32
N LEU A 153 -9.90 -30.39 0.52
CA LEU A 153 -11.31 -30.09 0.26
C LEU A 153 -12.01 -31.30 -0.37
N GLY A 154 -11.39 -31.90 -1.39
CA GLY A 154 -11.90 -33.10 -2.02
C GLY A 154 -12.00 -34.27 -1.04
N SER A 155 -11.04 -34.45 -0.13
CA SER A 155 -11.12 -35.45 0.95
C SER A 155 -12.31 -35.22 1.87
N ALA A 156 -12.60 -33.98 2.25
CA ALA A 156 -13.79 -33.65 3.04
C ALA A 156 -15.09 -33.98 2.28
N TYR A 157 -15.19 -33.59 0.99
CA TYR A 157 -16.36 -33.90 0.16
C TYR A 157 -16.52 -35.40 -0.12
N LEU A 158 -15.43 -36.15 -0.27
CA LEU A 158 -15.47 -37.61 -0.37
C LEU A 158 -15.98 -38.26 0.92
N ALA A 159 -15.58 -37.76 2.10
CA ALA A 159 -16.10 -38.25 3.37
C ALA A 159 -17.61 -37.97 3.51
N ILE A 160 -18.07 -36.77 3.14
CA ILE A 160 -19.50 -36.41 3.09
C ILE A 160 -20.25 -37.34 2.13
N GLY A 161 -19.72 -37.55 0.93
CA GLY A 161 -20.34 -38.39 -0.08
C GLY A 161 -20.45 -39.86 0.35
N LEU A 162 -19.44 -40.41 1.04
CA LEU A 162 -19.48 -41.75 1.62
C LEU A 162 -20.54 -41.86 2.71
N PHE A 163 -20.67 -40.84 3.55
CA PHE A 163 -21.70 -40.78 4.58
C PHE A 163 -23.10 -40.77 3.98
N VAL A 164 -23.36 -39.94 2.96
CA VAL A 164 -24.66 -39.90 2.29
C VAL A 164 -24.95 -41.22 1.57
N SER A 165 -23.97 -41.80 0.87
CA SER A 165 -24.10 -43.11 0.21
C SER A 165 -24.45 -44.23 1.19
N SER A 166 -23.92 -44.16 2.42
CA SER A 166 -24.23 -45.14 3.49
C SER A 166 -25.66 -45.08 4.01
N ARG A 167 -26.48 -44.11 3.59
CA ARG A 167 -27.88 -43.96 4.03
C ARG A 167 -28.94 -44.28 2.98
N THR A 168 -28.53 -44.50 1.74
CA THR A 168 -29.45 -44.75 0.62
C THR A 168 -29.14 -46.06 -0.08
N GLN A 169 -30.14 -46.62 -0.76
CA GLN A 169 -29.99 -47.78 -1.66
C GLN A 169 -29.94 -47.35 -3.13
N ASN A 170 -30.25 -46.09 -3.44
CA ASN A 170 -30.31 -45.57 -4.79
C ASN A 170 -29.11 -44.64 -5.07
N GLN A 171 -28.32 -44.96 -6.09
CA GLN A 171 -27.15 -44.18 -6.53
C GLN A 171 -27.52 -42.73 -6.88
N ILE A 172 -28.66 -42.50 -7.53
CA ILE A 172 -29.08 -41.15 -7.93
C ILE A 172 -29.42 -40.31 -6.70
N VAL A 173 -30.12 -40.88 -5.72
CA VAL A 173 -30.43 -40.20 -4.45
C VAL A 173 -29.14 -39.93 -3.67
N SER A 174 -28.18 -40.86 -3.72
CA SER A 174 -26.85 -40.65 -3.11
C SER A 174 -26.12 -39.47 -3.75
N LEU A 175 -26.15 -39.37 -5.07
CA LEU A 175 -25.51 -38.29 -5.81
C LEU A 175 -26.12 -36.95 -5.43
N ILE A 176 -27.44 -36.80 -5.58
CA ILE A 176 -28.16 -35.55 -5.32
C ILE A 176 -28.00 -35.13 -3.86
N GLY A 177 -28.11 -36.08 -2.92
CA GLY A 177 -27.90 -35.80 -1.50
C GLY A 177 -26.48 -35.35 -1.17
N SER A 178 -25.47 -35.93 -1.83
CA SER A 178 -24.06 -35.51 -1.62
C SER A 178 -23.82 -34.12 -2.18
N VAL A 179 -24.34 -33.82 -3.38
CA VAL A 179 -24.28 -32.48 -3.99
C VAL A 179 -24.94 -31.45 -3.10
N ALA A 180 -26.12 -31.75 -2.54
CA ALA A 180 -26.82 -30.83 -1.65
C ALA A 180 -26.05 -30.53 -0.36
N VAL A 181 -25.48 -31.56 0.29
CA VAL A 181 -24.72 -31.38 1.55
C VAL A 181 -23.39 -30.67 1.28
N CYS A 182 -22.63 -31.06 0.25
CA CYS A 182 -21.38 -30.38 -0.08
C CYS A 182 -21.64 -28.94 -0.54
N GLY A 183 -22.68 -28.71 -1.34
CA GLY A 183 -23.11 -27.37 -1.77
C GLY A 183 -23.52 -26.48 -0.60
N PHE A 184 -24.18 -27.03 0.42
CA PHE A 184 -24.51 -26.31 1.65
C PHE A 184 -23.25 -25.78 2.36
N PHE A 185 -22.22 -26.63 2.55
CA PHE A 185 -20.95 -26.20 3.16
C PHE A 185 -20.17 -25.19 2.32
N TYR A 186 -20.27 -25.28 0.99
CA TYR A 186 -19.66 -24.31 0.08
C TYR A 186 -20.35 -22.94 0.19
N ILE A 187 -21.68 -22.91 0.18
CA ILE A 187 -22.48 -21.69 0.19
C ILE A 187 -22.39 -20.95 1.54
N LEU A 188 -22.22 -21.65 2.65
CA LEU A 188 -22.11 -21.10 4.02
C LEU A 188 -21.08 -19.96 4.18
N GLY A 189 -20.02 -19.94 3.36
CA GLY A 189 -18.97 -18.90 3.39
C GLY A 189 -19.00 -17.91 2.23
N HIS A 190 -20.06 -17.87 1.43
CA HIS A 190 -20.11 -17.01 0.26
C HIS A 190 -20.45 -15.55 0.62
N ALA A 191 -19.76 -14.59 -0.02
CA ALA A 191 -19.86 -13.16 0.26
C ALA A 191 -21.30 -12.60 0.23
N LEU A 192 -22.15 -13.15 -0.64
CA LEU A 192 -23.56 -12.73 -0.75
C LEU A 192 -24.37 -13.02 0.51
N ILE A 193 -24.10 -14.13 1.21
CA ILE A 193 -24.83 -14.50 2.44
C ILE A 193 -24.31 -13.71 3.61
N ILE A 194 -23.00 -13.51 3.65
CA ILE A 194 -22.34 -12.68 4.65
C ILE A 194 -22.88 -11.25 4.62
N ARG A 195 -23.06 -10.64 3.44
CA ARG A 195 -23.59 -9.26 3.34
C ARG A 195 -25.02 -9.13 3.87
N THR A 196 -25.82 -10.20 3.82
CA THR A 196 -27.21 -10.20 4.31
C THR A 196 -27.34 -10.45 5.82
N LEU A 197 -26.31 -11.02 6.45
CA LEU A 197 -26.25 -11.31 7.88
C LEU A 197 -25.33 -10.27 8.52
N GLY A 198 -25.86 -9.38 9.37
CA GLY A 198 -25.05 -8.32 10.01
C GLY A 198 -23.79 -8.83 10.75
N GLN A 199 -22.97 -7.91 11.27
CA GLN A 199 -21.60 -8.15 11.79
C GLN A 199 -21.43 -9.44 12.63
N SER A 200 -22.32 -9.74 13.58
CA SER A 200 -22.16 -10.92 14.46
C SER A 200 -22.45 -12.28 13.81
N GLY A 201 -23.19 -12.31 12.68
CA GLY A 201 -23.45 -13.54 11.92
C GLY A 201 -22.37 -13.86 10.89
N SER A 202 -21.65 -12.83 10.44
CA SER A 202 -20.61 -12.90 9.42
C SER A 202 -19.43 -13.79 9.84
N GLU A 203 -18.90 -13.59 11.05
CA GLU A 203 -17.69 -14.28 11.54
C GLU A 203 -17.89 -15.80 11.67
N LEU A 204 -19.04 -16.22 12.22
CA LEU A 204 -19.39 -17.64 12.36
C LEU A 204 -19.64 -18.32 11.01
N MET A 205 -20.22 -17.60 10.04
CA MET A 205 -20.46 -18.11 8.69
C MET A 205 -19.13 -18.24 7.91
N GLN A 206 -18.24 -17.26 8.02
CA GLN A 206 -16.88 -17.34 7.47
C GLN A 206 -16.09 -18.51 8.07
N ALA A 207 -16.17 -18.70 9.39
CA ALA A 207 -15.47 -19.78 10.07
C ALA A 207 -15.89 -21.19 9.60
N LEU A 208 -17.15 -21.35 9.17
CA LEU A 208 -17.76 -22.62 8.74
C LEU A 208 -17.75 -22.86 7.22
N GLY A 209 -17.48 -21.85 6.41
CA GLY A 209 -17.49 -21.95 4.95
C GLY A 209 -16.27 -22.70 4.40
N THR A 210 -16.49 -23.73 3.58
CA THR A 210 -15.38 -24.46 2.93
C THR A 210 -14.71 -23.68 1.81
N GLY A 211 -15.42 -22.72 1.19
CA GLY A 211 -14.93 -21.93 0.07
C GLY A 211 -13.96 -20.80 0.46
N ALA A 212 -14.26 -20.07 1.54
CA ALA A 212 -13.42 -18.94 1.97
C ALA A 212 -11.99 -19.37 2.34
N ARG A 213 -11.88 -20.48 3.08
CA ARG A 213 -10.59 -21.10 3.44
C ARG A 213 -9.83 -21.65 2.23
N PHE A 214 -10.56 -22.07 1.19
CA PHE A 214 -9.94 -22.59 -0.03
C PHE A 214 -9.24 -21.46 -0.80
N ASP A 215 -9.85 -20.28 -0.89
CA ASP A 215 -9.29 -19.11 -1.56
C ASP A 215 -7.94 -18.71 -0.96
N ALA A 216 -7.85 -18.62 0.38
CA ALA A 216 -6.61 -18.31 1.10
C ALA A 216 -5.47 -19.29 0.74
N ILE A 217 -5.72 -20.60 0.79
CA ILE A 217 -4.71 -21.61 0.44
C ILE A 217 -4.29 -21.50 -1.03
N THR A 218 -5.23 -21.26 -1.96
CA THR A 218 -4.89 -21.15 -3.38
C THR A 218 -4.04 -19.93 -3.73
N ARG A 219 -4.03 -18.89 -2.88
CA ARG A 219 -3.09 -17.77 -3.02
C ARG A 219 -1.66 -18.14 -2.65
N GLY A 220 -1.42 -19.28 -2.01
CA GLY A 220 -0.09 -19.67 -1.51
C GLY A 220 0.11 -19.39 -0.02
N VAL A 221 -0.95 -18.99 0.68
CA VAL A 221 -0.97 -18.76 2.12
C VAL A 221 -1.56 -19.97 2.82
N ILE A 222 -0.76 -20.69 3.59
CA ILE A 222 -1.21 -21.91 4.27
C ILE A 222 -1.33 -21.65 5.78
N ASP A 223 -2.57 -21.59 6.26
CA ASP A 223 -2.87 -21.50 7.68
C ASP A 223 -3.14 -22.89 8.30
N LEU A 224 -2.60 -23.12 9.50
CA LEU A 224 -2.85 -24.36 10.24
C LEU A 224 -4.34 -24.57 10.52
N ALA A 225 -5.08 -23.48 10.78
CA ALA A 225 -6.51 -23.52 11.04
C ALA A 225 -7.29 -24.12 9.86
N ASP A 226 -6.93 -23.79 8.63
CA ASP A 226 -7.61 -24.30 7.43
C ASP A 226 -7.35 -25.78 7.21
N LEU A 227 -6.09 -26.21 7.43
CA LEU A 227 -5.72 -27.62 7.34
C LEU A 227 -6.48 -28.47 8.36
N VAL A 228 -6.56 -28.00 9.60
CA VAL A 228 -7.28 -28.70 10.67
C VAL A 228 -8.78 -28.70 10.41
N TYR A 229 -9.33 -27.63 9.84
CA TYR A 229 -10.74 -27.58 9.45
C TYR A 229 -11.10 -28.68 8.46
N TYR A 230 -10.39 -28.80 7.33
CA TYR A 230 -10.70 -29.86 6.36
C TYR A 230 -10.50 -31.27 6.94
N LEU A 231 -9.41 -31.48 7.71
CA LEU A 231 -9.14 -32.76 8.35
C LEU A 231 -10.22 -33.15 9.37
N SER A 232 -10.69 -32.18 10.15
CA SER A 232 -11.76 -32.37 11.13
C SER A 232 -13.09 -32.72 10.45
N LEU A 233 -13.40 -32.07 9.32
CA LEU A 233 -14.60 -32.33 8.53
C LEU A 233 -14.55 -33.74 7.94
N THR A 234 -13.41 -34.15 7.37
CA THR A 234 -13.17 -35.52 6.91
C THR A 234 -13.38 -36.53 8.03
N LEU A 235 -12.78 -36.30 9.20
CA LEU A 235 -12.83 -37.22 10.34
C LEU A 235 -14.25 -37.34 10.92
N VAL A 236 -14.99 -36.24 11.03
CA VAL A 236 -16.39 -36.23 11.47
C VAL A 236 -17.27 -37.05 10.54
N PHE A 237 -17.22 -36.82 9.23
CA PHE A 237 -18.08 -37.54 8.28
C PHE A 237 -17.69 -39.02 8.12
N LEU A 238 -16.40 -39.37 8.23
CA LEU A 238 -15.98 -40.77 8.32
C LEU A 238 -16.50 -41.44 9.59
N ALA A 239 -16.40 -40.78 10.75
CA ALA A 239 -16.93 -41.29 12.01
C ALA A 239 -18.46 -41.47 11.95
N LEU A 240 -19.17 -40.53 11.32
CA LEU A 240 -20.61 -40.63 11.08
C LEU A 240 -20.96 -41.78 10.14
N THR A 241 -20.15 -42.04 9.11
CA THR A 241 -20.31 -43.20 8.22
C THR A 241 -20.19 -44.50 9.00
N VAL A 242 -19.16 -44.64 9.83
CA VAL A 242 -18.97 -45.82 10.69
C VAL A 242 -20.12 -45.97 11.68
N TYR A 243 -20.60 -44.87 12.27
CA TYR A 243 -21.74 -44.88 13.18
C TYR A 243 -23.03 -45.36 12.50
N VAL A 244 -23.30 -44.92 11.27
CA VAL A 244 -24.47 -45.37 10.48
C VAL A 244 -24.38 -46.86 10.19
N LEU A 245 -23.21 -47.37 9.78
CA LEU A 245 -23.01 -48.79 9.50
C LEU A 245 -23.10 -49.65 10.78
N GLU A 246 -22.58 -49.17 11.91
CA GLU A 246 -22.68 -49.90 13.18
C GLU A 246 -24.13 -49.94 13.70
N LYS A 247 -24.91 -48.88 13.45
CA LYS A 247 -26.34 -48.83 13.79
C LYS A 247 -27.16 -49.92 13.07
N GLU A 248 -26.76 -50.32 11.86
CA GLU A 248 -27.41 -51.44 11.13
C GLU A 248 -27.18 -52.80 11.80
N ARG A 249 -26.17 -52.94 12.67
CA ARG A 249 -25.92 -54.18 13.44
C ARG A 249 -26.75 -54.26 14.73
N TRP A 250 -27.45 -53.20 15.11
CA TRP A 250 -28.15 -53.13 16.39
C TRP A 250 -29.46 -53.92 16.35
N THR A 251 -29.59 -54.90 17.25
CA THR A 251 -30.83 -55.67 17.43
C THR A 251 -31.90 -54.85 18.17
N SER A 252 -33.17 -54.99 17.81
CA SER A 252 -34.30 -54.32 18.49
C SER A 252 -34.53 -54.79 19.94
N THR A 253 -34.02 -55.98 20.30
CA THR A 253 -34.32 -56.69 21.55
C THR A 253 -33.17 -56.74 22.58
N GLY A 254 -31.96 -56.24 22.30
CA GLY A 254 -30.77 -56.45 23.16
C GLY A 254 -29.76 -55.29 23.32
N THR A 255 -29.49 -54.95 24.60
CA THR A 255 -28.42 -54.11 25.23
C THR A 255 -28.23 -52.63 24.84
N ARG A 256 -28.89 -51.77 25.62
CA ARG A 256 -28.79 -50.29 25.65
C ARG A 256 -27.41 -49.65 25.94
N PRO A 257 -26.46 -50.24 26.73
CA PRO A 257 -25.24 -49.51 27.11
C PRO A 257 -24.21 -49.40 25.97
N LYS A 258 -24.07 -50.40 25.09
CA LYS A 258 -23.14 -50.33 23.95
C LYS A 258 -23.59 -49.30 22.91
N HIS A 259 -24.90 -49.20 22.64
CA HIS A 259 -25.45 -48.19 21.73
C HIS A 259 -25.23 -46.77 22.28
N ARG A 260 -25.41 -46.59 23.60
CA ARG A 260 -25.15 -45.31 24.27
C ARG A 260 -23.67 -44.93 24.24
N ARG A 261 -22.75 -45.88 24.40
CA ARG A 261 -21.30 -45.64 24.27
C ARG A 261 -20.91 -45.21 22.86
N TRP A 262 -21.42 -45.86 21.81
CA TRP A 262 -21.17 -45.44 20.42
C TRP A 262 -21.73 -44.06 20.13
N LYS A 263 -22.97 -43.77 20.56
CA LYS A 263 -23.55 -42.42 20.47
C LYS A 263 -22.68 -41.38 21.17
N LEU A 264 -22.32 -41.63 22.44
CA LEU A 264 -21.46 -40.73 23.22
C LEU A 264 -20.09 -40.53 22.55
N ALA A 265 -19.45 -41.60 22.07
CA ALA A 265 -18.15 -41.50 21.40
C ALA A 265 -18.22 -40.67 20.12
N THR A 266 -19.22 -40.89 19.27
CA THR A 266 -19.41 -40.09 18.05
C THR A 266 -19.77 -38.64 18.37
N THR A 267 -20.65 -38.40 19.34
CA THR A 267 -21.01 -37.04 19.78
C THR A 267 -19.82 -36.31 20.39
N LEU A 268 -19.04 -36.96 21.26
CA LEU A 268 -17.82 -36.38 21.82
C LEU A 268 -16.78 -36.09 20.73
N LEU A 269 -16.62 -36.97 19.75
CA LEU A 269 -15.71 -36.74 18.63
C LEU A 269 -16.13 -35.50 17.82
N VAL A 270 -17.43 -35.35 17.52
CA VAL A 270 -17.95 -34.15 16.83
C VAL A 270 -17.75 -32.90 17.68
N LEU A 271 -18.05 -32.96 18.98
CA LEU A 271 -17.85 -31.81 19.87
C LEU A 271 -16.37 -31.43 20.02
N ASN A 272 -15.47 -32.40 20.14
CA ASN A 272 -14.03 -32.15 20.18
C ASN A 272 -13.52 -31.58 18.86
N ALA A 273 -14.02 -32.06 17.71
CA ALA A 273 -13.67 -31.49 16.41
C ALA A 273 -14.10 -30.02 16.32
N ILE A 274 -15.32 -29.68 16.76
CA ILE A 274 -15.79 -28.29 16.80
C ILE A 274 -14.93 -27.45 17.76
N ALA A 275 -14.69 -27.93 18.98
CA ALA A 275 -13.87 -27.21 19.97
C ALA A 275 -12.42 -26.99 19.49
N LEU A 276 -11.82 -27.99 18.83
CA LEU A 276 -10.49 -27.89 18.26
C LEU A 276 -10.40 -26.80 17.18
N ASN A 277 -11.41 -26.72 16.31
CA ASN A 277 -11.47 -25.67 15.29
C ASN A 277 -11.63 -24.28 15.90
N LEU A 278 -12.48 -24.14 16.92
CA LEU A 278 -12.67 -22.86 17.61
C LEU A 278 -11.40 -22.42 18.35
N TRP A 279 -10.65 -23.36 18.93
CA TRP A 279 -9.42 -23.06 19.64
C TRP A 279 -8.27 -22.68 18.70
N ILE A 280 -8.09 -23.42 17.61
CA ILE A 280 -7.04 -23.12 16.61
C ILE A 280 -7.37 -21.87 15.80
N GLY A 281 -8.66 -21.57 15.61
CA GLY A 281 -9.10 -20.34 14.94
C GLY A 281 -8.77 -19.06 15.71
N GLN A 282 -8.28 -19.14 16.95
CA GLN A 282 -7.77 -18.00 17.72
C GLN A 282 -6.24 -17.87 17.66
N MET A 283 -5.56 -18.76 16.93
CA MET A 283 -4.11 -18.81 16.86
C MET A 283 -3.63 -18.29 15.50
N ASP A 284 -3.45 -16.97 15.37
CA ASP A 284 -3.06 -16.32 14.10
C ASP A 284 -1.56 -16.44 13.76
N SER A 285 -0.80 -17.17 14.57
CA SER A 285 0.67 -17.21 14.49
C SER A 285 1.22 -18.28 13.55
N TRP A 286 0.43 -19.28 13.14
CA TRP A 286 0.90 -20.43 12.35
C TRP A 286 0.46 -20.32 10.89
N ARG A 287 0.95 -19.25 10.25
CA ARG A 287 0.71 -18.90 8.86
C ARG A 287 1.99 -19.05 8.04
N LEU A 288 1.95 -19.83 6.97
CA LEU A 288 3.07 -20.05 6.07
C LEU A 288 2.79 -19.43 4.69
N ASP A 289 3.54 -18.39 4.34
CA ASP A 289 3.57 -17.85 2.98
C ASP A 289 4.54 -18.67 2.12
N THR A 290 4.01 -19.36 1.12
CA THR A 290 4.78 -20.20 0.18
C THR A 290 5.13 -19.50 -1.11
N THR A 291 4.70 -18.25 -1.30
CA THR A 291 4.95 -17.48 -2.53
C THR A 291 6.42 -17.14 -2.74
N ARG A 292 6.81 -17.02 -4.01
CA ARG A 292 8.13 -16.53 -4.41
C ARG A 292 8.26 -15.06 -4.02
N GLY A 293 9.22 -14.77 -3.16
CA GLY A 293 9.45 -13.41 -2.66
C GLY A 293 8.60 -13.04 -1.44
N LYS A 294 7.83 -13.98 -0.88
CA LYS A 294 6.96 -13.76 0.29
C LYS A 294 5.99 -12.58 0.10
N GLN A 295 5.26 -12.61 -1.01
CA GLN A 295 4.35 -11.53 -1.44
C GLN A 295 3.24 -11.23 -0.45
N TYR A 296 2.95 -12.16 0.48
CA TYR A 296 1.93 -12.03 1.51
C TYR A 296 2.53 -11.93 2.91
N THR A 297 3.81 -11.59 3.02
CA THR A 297 4.48 -11.34 4.30
C THR A 297 4.89 -9.88 4.39
N LEU A 298 4.15 -9.10 5.17
CA LEU A 298 4.52 -7.72 5.46
C LEU A 298 5.87 -7.63 6.20
N SER A 299 6.62 -6.58 5.88
CA SER A 299 7.89 -6.23 6.50
C SER A 299 7.74 -5.95 8.00
N ASP A 300 8.85 -6.12 8.73
CA ASP A 300 8.88 -5.84 10.17
C ASP A 300 8.60 -4.35 10.46
N ALA A 301 9.02 -3.45 9.57
CA ALA A 301 8.74 -2.03 9.67
C ALA A 301 7.23 -1.75 9.61
N THR A 302 6.53 -2.32 8.61
CA THR A 302 5.09 -2.20 8.47
C THR A 302 4.36 -2.72 9.70
N ARG A 303 4.75 -3.90 10.22
CA ARG A 303 4.16 -4.47 11.44
C ARG A 303 4.34 -3.57 12.66
N ASN A 304 5.49 -2.92 12.80
CA ASN A 304 5.76 -2.01 13.90
C ASN A 304 4.87 -0.77 13.86
N TYR A 305 4.62 -0.17 12.68
CA TYR A 305 3.70 0.96 12.56
C TYR A 305 2.25 0.55 12.81
N LEU A 306 1.81 -0.59 12.28
CA LEU A 306 0.48 -1.13 12.57
C LEU A 306 0.28 -1.40 14.06
N ALA A 307 1.35 -1.77 14.78
CA ALA A 307 1.31 -1.98 16.22
C ALA A 307 1.13 -0.68 17.03
N GLN A 308 1.46 0.48 16.46
CA GLN A 308 1.34 1.80 17.11
C GLN A 308 -0.03 2.45 16.91
N LEU A 309 -0.90 1.89 16.06
CA LEU A 309 -2.25 2.40 15.83
C LEU A 309 -3.07 2.35 17.12
N GLN A 310 -3.66 3.49 17.49
CA GLN A 310 -4.55 3.67 18.64
C GLN A 310 -6.03 3.64 18.22
N GLU A 311 -6.32 4.17 17.02
CA GLU A 311 -7.62 4.17 16.37
C GLU A 311 -7.65 3.19 15.18
N PRO A 312 -8.84 2.83 14.64
CA PRO A 312 -8.90 2.00 13.44
C PRO A 312 -8.46 2.78 12.19
N LEU A 313 -7.35 2.37 11.58
CA LEU A 313 -6.90 2.80 10.25
C LEU A 313 -7.83 2.25 9.18
N THR A 314 -8.35 3.10 8.30
CA THR A 314 -9.19 2.71 7.17
C THR A 314 -8.39 2.75 5.87
N LEU A 315 -8.28 1.61 5.19
CA LEU A 315 -7.68 1.47 3.87
C LEU A 315 -8.78 1.23 2.83
N ARG A 316 -9.03 2.20 1.96
CA ARG A 316 -10.07 2.13 0.91
C ARG A 316 -9.43 1.97 -0.46
N GLY A 317 -9.64 0.83 -1.10
CA GLY A 317 -9.19 0.57 -2.48
C GLY A 317 -10.29 0.85 -3.49
N TYR A 318 -10.09 1.87 -4.33
CA TYR A 318 -11.00 2.26 -5.41
C TYR A 318 -10.55 1.59 -6.71
N PHE A 319 -11.19 0.49 -7.07
CA PHE A 319 -10.85 -0.31 -8.25
C PHE A 319 -12.06 -0.56 -9.13
N SER A 320 -12.01 -0.08 -10.37
CA SER A 320 -13.05 -0.33 -11.37
C SER A 320 -13.11 -1.80 -11.80
N ALA A 321 -14.31 -2.40 -11.85
CA ALA A 321 -14.48 -3.76 -12.36
C ALA A 321 -14.14 -3.90 -13.86
N ARG A 322 -14.33 -2.83 -14.65
CA ARG A 322 -13.91 -2.74 -16.05
C ARG A 322 -12.77 -1.73 -16.17
N THR A 323 -11.55 -2.23 -16.31
CA THR A 323 -10.33 -1.43 -16.42
C THR A 323 -9.54 -1.76 -17.69
N HIS A 324 -8.45 -1.04 -17.93
CA HIS A 324 -7.52 -1.30 -19.02
C HIS A 324 -6.94 -2.73 -18.91
N PRO A 325 -6.75 -3.48 -20.02
CA PRO A 325 -6.22 -4.84 -20.00
C PRO A 325 -4.87 -4.99 -19.29
N LEU A 326 -4.01 -3.95 -19.32
CA LEU A 326 -2.73 -3.93 -18.61
C LEU A 326 -2.87 -3.69 -17.09
N LEU A 327 -3.98 -3.12 -16.62
CA LEU A 327 -4.23 -2.83 -15.19
C LEU A 327 -5.05 -3.91 -14.50
N SER A 328 -5.92 -4.59 -15.24
CA SER A 328 -6.72 -5.73 -14.75
C SER A 328 -5.89 -6.76 -13.97
N PRO A 329 -4.66 -7.12 -14.41
CA PRO A 329 -3.70 -7.93 -13.65
C PRO A 329 -3.30 -7.44 -12.26
N LEU A 330 -3.26 -6.12 -12.05
CA LEU A 330 -2.69 -5.50 -10.87
C LEU A 330 -3.73 -5.34 -9.76
N VAL A 331 -5.01 -5.24 -10.13
CA VAL A 331 -6.12 -5.07 -9.17
C VAL A 331 -6.19 -6.22 -8.16
N PRO A 332 -6.13 -7.52 -8.54
CA PRO A 332 -6.13 -8.62 -7.56
C PRO A 332 -4.91 -8.58 -6.63
N GLN A 333 -3.72 -8.23 -7.15
CA GLN A 333 -2.50 -8.12 -6.35
C GLN A 333 -2.64 -7.04 -5.28
N MET A 334 -3.18 -5.88 -5.65
CA MET A 334 -3.43 -4.80 -4.70
C MET A 334 -4.48 -5.17 -3.67
N LYS A 335 -5.59 -5.79 -4.07
CA LYS A 335 -6.63 -6.27 -3.16
C LYS A 335 -6.08 -7.29 -2.15
N ASP A 336 -5.23 -8.20 -2.61
CA ASP A 336 -4.59 -9.16 -1.71
C ASP A 336 -3.64 -8.44 -0.74
N LEU A 337 -2.81 -7.51 -1.21
CA LEU A 337 -1.92 -6.71 -0.34
C LEU A 337 -2.70 -5.98 0.74
N LEU A 338 -3.79 -5.27 0.39
CA LEU A 338 -4.61 -4.57 1.38
C LEU A 338 -5.18 -5.55 2.42
N ARG A 339 -5.66 -6.72 2.01
CA ARG A 339 -6.12 -7.77 2.95
C ARG A 339 -5.01 -8.22 3.90
N GLU A 340 -3.74 -8.23 3.48
CA GLU A 340 -2.63 -8.53 4.38
C GLU A 340 -2.46 -7.48 5.48
N TYR A 341 -2.70 -6.20 5.17
CA TYR A 341 -2.72 -5.14 6.19
C TYR A 341 -3.89 -5.32 7.16
N GLU A 342 -5.07 -5.72 6.68
CA GLU A 342 -6.22 -6.02 7.54
C GLU A 342 -5.91 -7.15 8.53
N VAL A 343 -5.34 -8.26 8.03
CA VAL A 343 -4.97 -9.41 8.86
C VAL A 343 -3.86 -9.04 9.86
N ALA A 344 -2.84 -8.29 9.42
CA ALA A 344 -1.73 -7.88 10.30
C ALA A 344 -2.13 -6.80 11.32
N GLY A 345 -3.16 -6.01 11.03
CA GLY A 345 -3.68 -4.95 11.90
C GLY A 345 -4.37 -5.46 13.16
N ASP A 346 -4.78 -6.72 13.21
CA ASP A 346 -5.49 -7.35 14.34
C ASP A 346 -6.71 -6.50 14.79
N GLY A 347 -7.57 -6.17 13.83
CA GLY A 347 -8.78 -5.35 14.04
C GLY A 347 -8.55 -3.83 14.12
N ARG A 348 -7.29 -3.35 14.14
CA ARG A 348 -6.94 -1.92 14.04
C ARG A 348 -6.85 -1.40 12.61
N VAL A 349 -6.95 -2.27 11.62
CA VAL A 349 -6.98 -1.90 10.22
C VAL A 349 -8.28 -2.43 9.62
N ARG A 350 -8.99 -1.58 8.89
CA ARG A 350 -10.21 -1.92 8.15
C ARG A 350 -9.97 -1.72 6.68
N VAL A 351 -10.23 -2.75 5.87
CA VAL A 351 -10.09 -2.65 4.41
C VAL A 351 -11.45 -2.63 3.73
N GLU A 352 -11.64 -1.65 2.87
CA GLU A 352 -12.86 -1.49 2.08
C GLU A 352 -12.50 -1.46 0.59
N ILE A 353 -13.09 -2.35 -0.20
CA ILE A 353 -12.89 -2.40 -1.65
C ILE A 353 -14.16 -1.87 -2.32
N ILE A 354 -14.02 -0.76 -3.04
CA ILE A 354 -15.14 -0.03 -3.63
C ILE A 354 -14.92 0.04 -5.15
N ASP A 355 -15.99 -0.18 -5.91
CA ASP A 355 -16.04 0.14 -7.33
C ASP A 355 -16.88 1.42 -7.52
N PRO A 356 -16.25 2.59 -7.73
CA PRO A 356 -16.96 3.85 -7.93
C PRO A 356 -17.98 3.79 -9.07
N MET A 357 -17.68 3.05 -10.14
CA MET A 357 -18.55 2.98 -11.32
C MET A 357 -19.85 2.20 -11.06
N ALA A 358 -19.86 1.37 -10.01
CA ALA A 358 -21.04 0.60 -9.61
C ALA A 358 -21.88 1.34 -8.55
N ASN A 359 -21.32 2.36 -7.88
CA ASN A 359 -21.98 3.09 -6.80
C ASN A 359 -21.79 4.61 -6.93
N PRO A 360 -22.78 5.34 -7.46
CA PRO A 360 -22.72 6.79 -7.66
C PRO A 360 -22.42 7.60 -6.39
N GLU A 361 -22.93 7.17 -5.23
CA GLU A 361 -22.67 7.87 -3.95
C GLU A 361 -21.19 7.80 -3.56
N ALA A 362 -20.55 6.65 -3.78
CA ALA A 362 -19.14 6.46 -3.47
C ALA A 362 -18.21 7.15 -4.48
N GLU A 363 -18.65 7.30 -5.74
CA GLU A 363 -17.94 8.10 -6.74
C GLU A 363 -17.97 9.59 -6.39
N GLU A 364 -19.11 10.09 -5.92
CA GLU A 364 -19.24 11.49 -5.50
C GLU A 364 -18.40 11.79 -4.25
N GLU A 365 -18.43 10.91 -3.23
CA GLU A 365 -17.56 10.99 -2.05
C GLU A 365 -16.07 10.98 -2.43
N ALA A 366 -15.65 10.03 -3.28
CA ALA A 366 -14.26 9.89 -3.70
C ALA A 366 -13.73 11.15 -4.40
N ASN A 367 -14.53 11.74 -5.29
CA ASN A 367 -14.13 12.91 -6.06
C ASN A 367 -14.19 14.21 -5.23
N GLN A 368 -15.28 14.45 -4.49
CA GLN A 368 -15.46 15.70 -3.75
C GLN A 368 -14.63 15.78 -2.48
N GLN A 369 -14.50 14.68 -1.74
CA GLN A 369 -13.82 14.68 -0.44
C GLN A 369 -12.33 14.38 -0.57
N TYR A 370 -11.95 13.45 -1.45
CA TYR A 370 -10.57 12.94 -1.53
C TYR A 370 -9.87 13.28 -2.86
N GLY A 371 -10.54 13.97 -3.78
CA GLY A 371 -9.96 14.37 -5.08
C GLY A 371 -9.66 13.18 -6.02
N ILE A 372 -10.26 12.01 -5.78
CA ILE A 372 -10.04 10.81 -6.56
C ILE A 372 -10.89 10.87 -7.83
N ALA A 373 -10.22 11.01 -8.97
CA ALA A 373 -10.86 11.11 -10.28
C ALA A 373 -10.42 9.96 -11.21
N PRO A 374 -11.28 9.52 -12.14
CA PRO A 374 -10.95 8.40 -13.00
C PRO A 374 -9.94 8.80 -14.08
N VAL A 375 -9.00 7.90 -14.37
CA VAL A 375 -8.01 8.09 -15.43
C VAL A 375 -8.56 7.52 -16.74
N PRO A 376 -8.68 8.32 -17.82
CA PRO A 376 -9.18 7.84 -19.11
C PRO A 376 -8.07 7.11 -19.89
N PHE A 377 -8.31 5.85 -20.24
CA PHE A 377 -7.42 5.04 -21.09
C PHE A 377 -8.04 4.78 -22.45
N GLN A 378 -7.25 4.86 -23.52
CA GLN A 378 -7.68 4.41 -24.84
C GLN A 378 -7.43 2.91 -24.97
N VAL A 379 -8.49 2.11 -25.07
CA VAL A 379 -8.42 0.67 -25.27
C VAL A 379 -8.79 0.35 -26.72
N ALA A 380 -7.88 -0.27 -27.46
CA ALA A 380 -8.18 -0.88 -28.75
C ALA A 380 -8.59 -2.35 -28.53
N ASP A 381 -9.89 -2.63 -28.55
CA ASP A 381 -10.40 -4.00 -28.61
C ASP A 381 -10.40 -4.48 -30.08
N ARG A 382 -10.49 -5.80 -30.31
CA ARG A 382 -10.44 -6.45 -31.63
C ARG A 382 -11.48 -5.92 -32.64
N TYR A 383 -12.47 -5.16 -32.17
CA TYR A 383 -13.58 -4.62 -32.95
C TYR A 383 -13.77 -3.09 -32.85
N GLN A 384 -13.20 -2.41 -31.85
CA GLN A 384 -13.38 -0.95 -31.64
C GLN A 384 -12.30 -0.33 -30.74
N SER A 385 -11.96 0.92 -31.01
CA SER A 385 -11.23 1.78 -30.06
C SER A 385 -12.25 2.51 -29.18
N ALA A 386 -12.19 2.28 -27.87
CA ALA A 386 -13.06 2.91 -26.88
C ALA A 386 -12.22 3.52 -25.75
N ILE A 387 -12.66 4.69 -25.26
CA ILE A 387 -12.07 5.28 -24.05
C ILE A 387 -12.73 4.60 -22.85
N VAL A 388 -11.91 3.99 -22.00
CA VAL A 388 -12.33 3.38 -20.73
C VAL A 388 -11.72 4.18 -19.59
N SER A 389 -12.56 4.82 -18.81
CA SER A 389 -12.18 5.49 -17.57
C SER A 389 -12.00 4.45 -16.45
N SER A 390 -10.87 4.47 -15.75
CA SER A 390 -10.57 3.51 -14.68
C SER A 390 -10.07 4.22 -13.43
N TYR A 391 -10.53 3.73 -12.28
CA TYR A 391 -9.99 4.02 -10.95
C TYR A 391 -8.95 2.96 -10.56
N PHE A 392 -7.83 3.41 -10.02
CA PHE A 392 -6.78 2.56 -9.45
C PHE A 392 -6.08 3.36 -8.35
N ASP A 393 -6.76 3.50 -7.23
CA ASP A 393 -6.37 4.43 -6.17
C ASP A 393 -6.58 3.75 -4.81
N VAL A 394 -5.71 4.06 -3.85
CA VAL A 394 -5.83 3.59 -2.47
C VAL A 394 -5.81 4.80 -1.53
N LEU A 395 -6.88 4.97 -0.76
CA LEU A 395 -6.98 5.95 0.30
C LEU A 395 -6.53 5.32 1.63
N VAL A 396 -5.60 5.98 2.30
CA VAL A 396 -5.13 5.67 3.65
C VAL A 396 -5.69 6.74 4.59
N GLN A 397 -6.58 6.36 5.50
CA GLN A 397 -7.25 7.30 6.40
C GLN A 397 -7.08 6.87 7.87
N TYR A 398 -6.68 7.80 8.73
CA TYR A 398 -6.54 7.60 10.16
C TYR A 398 -7.08 8.82 10.92
N GLY A 399 -8.22 8.67 11.60
CA GLY A 399 -8.95 9.80 12.15
C GLY A 399 -9.42 10.76 11.05
N ASP A 400 -9.09 12.04 11.20
CA ASP A 400 -9.39 13.11 10.21
C ASP A 400 -8.29 13.26 9.15
N GLU A 401 -7.11 12.67 9.37
CA GLU A 401 -5.98 12.73 8.45
C GLU A 401 -6.10 11.65 7.37
N TYR A 402 -5.71 11.97 6.13
CA TYR A 402 -5.74 11.03 5.03
C TYR A 402 -4.66 11.30 3.97
N GLU A 403 -4.32 10.25 3.23
CA GLU A 403 -3.43 10.31 2.07
C GLU A 403 -3.97 9.41 0.95
N VAL A 404 -3.88 9.88 -0.29
CA VAL A 404 -4.33 9.15 -1.49
C VAL A 404 -3.13 8.72 -2.31
N LEU A 405 -3.01 7.42 -2.54
CA LEU A 405 -2.05 6.82 -3.46
C LEU A 405 -2.75 6.56 -4.79
N GLY A 406 -2.33 7.25 -5.84
CA GLY A 406 -2.94 7.16 -7.15
C GLY A 406 -2.15 6.28 -8.13
N PHE A 407 -2.58 6.33 -9.39
CA PHE A 407 -1.93 5.60 -10.50
C PHE A 407 -0.41 5.81 -10.57
N ARG A 408 0.06 7.05 -10.36
CA ARG A 408 1.48 7.40 -10.49
C ARG A 408 2.35 6.84 -9.37
N ASP A 409 1.77 6.64 -8.20
CA ASP A 409 2.49 6.15 -7.02
C ASP A 409 2.60 4.63 -7.09
N LEU A 410 1.50 3.97 -7.45
CA LEU A 410 1.37 2.51 -7.37
C LEU A 410 1.89 1.75 -8.60
N ILE A 411 1.96 2.41 -9.78
CA ILE A 411 2.21 1.73 -11.06
C ILE A 411 3.50 2.24 -11.72
N ASP A 412 4.34 1.29 -12.13
CA ASP A 412 5.54 1.52 -12.94
C ASP A 412 5.28 1.10 -14.39
N ILE A 413 5.70 1.94 -15.34
CA ILE A 413 5.53 1.72 -16.78
C ILE A 413 6.91 1.58 -17.42
N LYS A 414 7.24 0.36 -17.85
CA LYS A 414 8.48 0.06 -18.55
C LYS A 414 8.21 -0.09 -20.04
N ALA A 415 8.59 0.91 -20.82
CA ALA A 415 8.56 0.82 -22.28
C ALA A 415 9.85 0.16 -22.78
N GLN A 416 9.78 -1.09 -23.25
CA GLN A 416 10.91 -1.74 -23.93
C GLN A 416 10.96 -1.41 -25.43
N SER A 417 9.82 -1.05 -26.05
CA SER A 417 9.72 -0.53 -27.43
C SER A 417 8.40 0.25 -27.63
N GLU A 418 8.23 0.96 -28.76
CA GLU A 418 6.99 1.73 -29.07
C GLU A 418 5.69 0.89 -29.04
N SER A 419 5.80 -0.43 -29.13
CA SER A 419 4.66 -1.37 -29.14
C SER A 419 4.58 -2.30 -27.92
N ASP A 420 5.56 -2.23 -27.00
CA ASP A 420 5.67 -3.16 -25.87
C ASP A 420 5.80 -2.35 -24.57
N ILE A 421 4.64 -2.01 -24.01
CA ILE A 421 4.47 -1.29 -22.76
C ILE A 421 4.17 -2.34 -21.69
N ASP A 422 5.12 -2.56 -20.78
CA ASP A 422 4.93 -3.42 -19.61
C ASP A 422 4.51 -2.55 -18.41
N VAL A 423 3.43 -2.95 -17.74
CA VAL A 423 2.83 -2.21 -16.64
C VAL A 423 2.82 -3.11 -15.42
N GLN A 424 3.53 -2.70 -14.37
CA GLN A 424 3.70 -3.48 -13.14
C GLN A 424 3.45 -2.62 -11.91
N LEU A 425 3.19 -3.25 -10.77
CA LEU A 425 3.18 -2.55 -9.49
C LEU A 425 4.62 -2.14 -9.14
N ARG A 426 4.79 -0.92 -8.61
CA ARG A 426 6.10 -0.38 -8.22
C ARG A 426 6.61 -1.05 -6.94
N ASN A 427 6.33 -0.47 -5.77
CA ASN A 427 6.59 -1.07 -4.45
C ASN A 427 5.43 -0.70 -3.52
N PRO A 428 4.22 -1.23 -3.78
CA PRO A 428 3.01 -0.75 -3.12
C PRO A 428 3.02 -0.94 -1.60
N GLU A 429 3.76 -1.92 -1.07
CA GLU A 429 3.94 -2.06 0.38
C GLU A 429 4.72 -0.88 0.97
N TYR A 430 5.78 -0.44 0.30
CA TYR A 430 6.59 0.70 0.73
C TYR A 430 5.76 1.98 0.72
N ASP A 431 5.05 2.23 -0.38
CA ASP A 431 4.22 3.43 -0.55
C ASP A 431 3.10 3.45 0.50
N LEU A 432 2.39 2.33 0.72
CA LEU A 432 1.39 2.21 1.79
C LEU A 432 1.99 2.40 3.18
N THR A 433 3.14 1.78 3.47
CA THR A 433 3.79 1.92 4.78
C THR A 433 4.23 3.36 5.02
N LYS A 434 4.74 4.04 3.99
CA LYS A 434 5.13 5.45 4.05
C LYS A 434 3.92 6.33 4.34
N SER A 435 2.80 6.11 3.63
CA SER A 435 1.58 6.88 3.86
C SER A 435 0.99 6.62 5.24
N ILE A 436 0.96 5.38 5.71
CA ILE A 436 0.53 5.04 7.08
C ILE A 436 1.40 5.75 8.12
N ARG A 437 2.73 5.75 7.94
CA ARG A 437 3.64 6.47 8.83
C ARG A 437 3.35 7.97 8.83
N ARG A 438 3.11 8.56 7.67
CA ARG A 438 2.80 9.99 7.52
C ARG A 438 1.51 10.35 8.26
N VAL A 439 0.39 9.72 7.88
CA VAL A 439 -0.92 9.98 8.48
C VAL A 439 -0.92 9.70 9.99
N LEU A 440 -0.21 8.66 10.45
CA LEU A 440 -0.04 8.39 11.88
C LEU A 440 0.74 9.49 12.60
N THR A 441 1.82 10.00 11.99
CA THR A 441 2.62 11.10 12.55
C THR A 441 1.79 12.37 12.58
N ASP A 442 1.08 12.70 11.50
CA ASP A 442 0.24 13.90 11.38
C ASP A 442 -0.87 13.89 12.43
N PHE A 443 -1.54 12.74 12.64
CA PHE A 443 -2.53 12.57 13.71
C PHE A 443 -1.95 12.72 15.11
N GLN A 444 -0.76 12.14 15.37
CA GLN A 444 -0.07 12.33 16.66
C GLN A 444 0.33 13.79 16.86
N SER A 445 0.65 14.48 15.79
CA SER A 445 1.11 15.86 15.76
C SER A 445 -0.02 16.89 15.97
N ALA A 446 -1.25 16.51 15.64
CA ALA A 446 -2.47 17.26 15.99
C ALA A 446 -2.80 17.15 17.49
N GLY A 447 -2.20 16.19 18.21
CA GLY A 447 -2.24 16.08 19.66
C GLY A 447 -1.09 16.84 20.31
N ASP A 448 -1.42 17.84 21.16
CA ASP A 448 -0.52 18.62 22.02
C ASP A 448 0.94 18.79 21.53
N VAL A 449 1.18 19.81 20.70
CA VAL A 449 2.48 20.19 20.13
C VAL A 449 3.58 20.29 21.20
N PHE A 450 3.23 20.66 22.43
CA PHE A 450 4.19 20.79 23.54
C PHE A 450 4.80 19.46 24.00
N SER A 451 4.17 18.32 23.69
CA SER A 451 4.73 16.99 23.98
C SER A 451 6.04 16.71 23.21
N SER A 452 6.17 17.32 22.03
CA SER A 452 7.29 17.14 21.10
C SER A 452 8.39 18.21 21.19
N ILE A 453 8.16 19.24 22.01
CA ILE A 453 9.10 20.35 22.26
C ILE A 453 9.86 20.06 23.57
N ASP A 454 11.17 19.88 23.44
CA ASP A 454 12.06 19.57 24.58
C ASP A 454 12.66 20.81 25.26
N VAL A 455 12.57 21.98 24.62
CA VAL A 455 13.17 23.24 25.08
C VAL A 455 12.11 24.19 25.66
N PRO A 456 12.43 24.97 26.70
CA PRO A 456 11.53 26.02 27.16
C PRO A 456 11.47 27.14 26.12
N LEU A 457 10.27 27.58 25.76
CA LEU A 457 10.04 28.64 24.78
C LEU A 457 9.64 29.94 25.49
N THR A 458 10.23 31.05 25.05
CA THR A 458 9.86 32.39 25.52
C THR A 458 9.31 33.21 24.37
N LEU A 459 8.02 33.57 24.44
CA LEU A 459 7.42 34.54 23.52
C LEU A 459 7.68 35.95 24.06
N SER A 460 8.64 36.65 23.45
CA SER A 460 8.92 38.05 23.72
C SER A 460 8.08 38.95 22.82
N ALA A 461 7.09 39.62 23.40
CA ALA A 461 6.25 40.60 22.73
C ALA A 461 6.82 42.01 22.97
N TYR A 462 7.49 42.55 21.96
CA TYR A 462 8.03 43.91 21.94
C TYR A 462 6.95 44.87 21.46
N VAL A 463 6.17 45.39 22.41
CA VAL A 463 4.94 46.13 22.14
C VAL A 463 4.96 47.46 22.89
N SER A 464 4.73 48.56 22.17
CA SER A 464 4.62 49.90 22.78
C SER A 464 3.42 49.98 23.75
N SER A 465 3.47 50.95 24.66
CA SER A 465 2.36 51.28 25.55
C SER A 465 1.04 51.60 24.82
N ASP A 466 -0.10 51.31 25.46
CA ASP A 466 -1.45 51.35 24.84
C ASP A 466 -1.85 52.74 24.31
N ASP A 467 -1.26 53.80 24.84
CA ASP A 467 -1.45 55.20 24.42
C ASP A 467 -0.78 55.53 23.08
N ARG A 468 0.19 54.72 22.64
CA ARG A 468 0.94 54.89 21.39
C ARG A 468 0.57 53.89 20.30
N LEU A 469 -0.27 52.91 20.62
CA LEU A 469 -0.75 51.92 19.67
C LEU A 469 -2.05 52.37 18.97
N PRO A 470 -2.20 52.09 17.66
CA PRO A 470 -3.49 52.14 17.00
C PRO A 470 -4.55 51.31 17.73
N GLY A 471 -5.81 51.77 17.73
CA GLY A 471 -6.89 51.16 18.52
C GLY A 471 -7.14 49.67 18.23
N ASP A 472 -6.99 49.24 16.98
CA ASP A 472 -7.14 47.84 16.57
C ASP A 472 -6.02 46.95 17.16
N LEU A 473 -4.80 47.48 17.27
CA LEU A 473 -3.66 46.78 17.87
C LEU A 473 -3.75 46.68 19.39
N VAL A 474 -4.46 47.59 20.06
CA VAL A 474 -4.74 47.47 21.50
C VAL A 474 -5.70 46.31 21.75
N GLN A 475 -6.73 46.14 20.91
CA GLN A 475 -7.65 45.00 20.99
C GLN A 475 -6.93 43.69 20.68
N PHE A 476 -6.12 43.68 19.61
CA PHE A 476 -5.32 42.52 19.22
C PHE A 476 -4.31 42.12 20.31
N LYS A 477 -3.64 43.08 20.96
CA LYS A 477 -2.73 42.85 22.10
C LYS A 477 -3.45 42.12 23.24
N GLN A 478 -4.67 42.53 23.59
CA GLN A 478 -5.45 41.89 24.66
C GLN A 478 -5.86 40.46 24.29
N MET A 479 -6.32 40.24 23.05
CA MET A 479 -6.64 38.91 22.54
C MET A 479 -5.41 38.00 22.54
N MET A 480 -4.27 38.50 22.03
CA MET A 480 -3.01 37.77 22.00
C MET A 480 -2.56 37.35 23.40
N ILE A 481 -2.60 38.25 24.38
CA ILE A 481 -2.23 37.93 25.77
C ILE A 481 -3.13 36.81 26.30
N ALA A 482 -4.45 36.90 26.09
CA ALA A 482 -5.38 35.87 26.55
C ALA A 482 -5.16 34.51 25.88
N SER A 483 -4.88 34.48 24.57
CA SER A 483 -4.58 33.26 23.83
C SER A 483 -3.25 32.62 24.28
N VAL A 484 -2.20 33.44 24.47
CA VAL A 484 -0.89 32.94 24.93
C VAL A 484 -0.93 32.47 26.39
N ASP A 485 -1.70 33.12 27.26
CA ASP A 485 -1.88 32.67 28.64
C ASP A 485 -2.58 31.30 28.68
N ALA A 486 -3.60 31.09 27.84
CA ALA A 486 -4.26 29.78 27.70
C ALA A 486 -3.30 28.68 27.18
N LEU A 487 -2.46 29.01 26.18
CA LEU A 487 -1.42 28.11 25.69
C LEU A 487 -0.34 27.82 26.74
N SER A 488 0.04 28.82 27.55
CA SER A 488 1.00 28.67 28.64
C SER A 488 0.48 27.70 29.70
N GLU A 489 -0.80 27.80 30.07
CA GLU A 489 -1.47 26.86 30.99
C GLU A 489 -1.52 25.43 30.43
N ALA A 490 -1.83 25.28 29.13
CA ALA A 490 -1.84 23.98 28.46
C ALA A 490 -0.44 23.35 28.32
N SER A 491 0.61 24.17 28.18
CA SER A 491 1.99 23.74 27.96
C SER A 491 2.73 23.18 29.19
N GLU A 492 2.05 23.07 30.34
CA GLU A 492 2.64 22.71 31.65
C GLU A 492 3.88 23.57 32.02
N GLY A 493 3.91 24.84 31.59
CA GLY A 493 4.99 25.79 31.87
C GLY A 493 6.17 25.75 30.88
N LYS A 494 6.04 25.07 29.74
CA LYS A 494 7.05 25.10 28.66
C LYS A 494 7.03 26.40 27.85
N LEU A 495 5.91 27.13 27.80
CA LEU A 495 5.79 28.42 27.11
C LEU A 495 5.65 29.57 28.13
N THR A 496 6.49 30.59 28.02
CA THR A 496 6.44 31.80 28.87
C THR A 496 6.25 33.06 28.02
N LEU A 497 5.31 33.92 28.40
CA LEU A 497 5.10 35.24 27.78
C LEU A 497 5.95 36.32 28.47
N ARG A 498 6.67 37.13 27.68
CA ARG A 498 7.43 38.30 28.13
C ARG A 498 7.01 39.54 27.35
N LEU A 499 6.27 40.44 28.01
CA LEU A 499 5.91 41.75 27.46
C LEU A 499 7.01 42.77 27.77
N VAL A 500 7.53 43.43 26.73
CA VAL A 500 8.58 44.45 26.85
C VAL A 500 8.18 45.67 26.04
N ASP A 501 8.15 46.85 26.67
CA ASP A 501 8.06 48.12 25.94
C ASP A 501 9.49 48.57 25.57
N PRO A 502 9.88 48.51 24.29
CA PRO A 502 11.23 48.86 23.88
C PRO A 502 11.54 50.36 24.02
N GLN A 503 10.51 51.20 24.18
CA GLN A 503 10.61 52.66 24.24
C GLN A 503 10.58 53.23 25.68
N ASP A 504 10.49 52.40 26.73
CA ASP A 504 10.44 52.83 28.14
C ASP A 504 11.86 53.11 28.74
N GLY A 505 12.93 52.75 28.00
CA GLY A 505 14.32 53.07 28.31
C GLY A 505 14.95 54.06 27.31
N ASN A 506 16.14 54.60 27.61
CA ASN A 506 16.91 55.60 26.84
C ASN A 506 17.30 55.21 25.38
N GLY A 507 16.48 54.46 24.64
CA GLY A 507 16.71 54.05 23.25
C GLY A 507 17.82 53.00 23.07
N ALA A 508 18.41 52.50 24.14
CA ALA A 508 19.44 51.46 24.06
C ALA A 508 18.87 50.11 23.57
N LEU A 509 17.65 49.76 24.03
CA LEU A 509 16.98 48.52 23.64
C LEU A 509 16.48 48.57 22.19
N THR A 510 15.96 49.69 21.72
CA THR A 510 15.56 49.86 20.30
C THR A 510 16.77 49.76 19.37
N ALA A 511 17.91 50.35 19.74
CA ALA A 511 19.15 50.21 18.99
C ALA A 511 19.74 48.79 19.05
N GLN A 512 19.44 48.04 20.11
CA GLN A 512 19.81 46.63 20.21
C GLN A 512 18.90 45.76 19.32
N LEU A 513 17.58 45.90 19.41
CA LEU A 513 16.63 45.12 18.60
C LEU A 513 16.83 45.34 17.09
N SER A 514 17.16 46.58 16.70
CA SER A 514 17.47 46.88 15.29
C SER A 514 18.82 46.32 14.83
N ARG A 515 19.80 46.08 15.72
CA ARG A 515 21.11 45.51 15.38
C ARG A 515 21.11 44.00 15.43
N ASP A 516 20.55 43.43 16.49
CA ASP A 516 20.60 42.01 16.79
C ASP A 516 19.51 41.24 16.00
N TYR A 517 18.35 41.86 15.75
CA TYR A 517 17.20 41.21 15.12
C TYR A 517 16.64 41.96 13.89
N GLY A 518 17.26 43.08 13.48
CA GLY A 518 16.81 43.86 12.32
C GLY A 518 15.45 44.55 12.47
N LEU A 519 14.83 44.50 13.65
CA LEU A 519 13.49 45.02 13.89
C LEU A 519 13.45 46.55 13.87
N ARG A 520 12.41 47.14 13.27
CA ARG A 520 12.25 48.59 13.10
C ARG A 520 10.88 49.04 13.60
N PRO A 521 10.76 50.28 14.11
CA PRO A 521 9.46 50.82 14.51
C PRO A 521 8.51 50.91 13.30
N MET A 522 7.27 50.46 13.50
CA MET A 522 6.17 50.56 12.55
C MET A 522 5.56 51.95 12.57
N ARG A 523 4.91 52.38 11.48
CA ARG A 523 4.24 53.68 11.38
C ARG A 523 2.73 53.51 11.53
N ALA A 524 2.09 54.39 12.31
CA ALA A 524 0.64 54.36 12.56
C ALA A 524 -0.22 54.69 11.31
N GLY A 525 0.40 55.21 10.25
CA GLY A 525 -0.23 55.46 8.95
C GLY A 525 0.78 55.93 7.91
N LEU A 526 0.40 55.87 6.63
CA LEU A 526 1.24 56.24 5.47
C LEU A 526 1.78 57.69 5.54
N PHE A 527 1.09 58.57 6.27
CA PHE A 527 1.41 59.99 6.40
C PHE A 527 1.61 60.44 7.85
N SER A 528 1.67 59.53 8.83
CA SER A 528 1.90 59.87 10.24
C SER A 528 3.37 59.74 10.62
N ASP A 529 3.88 60.67 11.42
CA ASP A 529 5.20 60.55 12.04
C ASP A 529 5.18 59.71 13.33
N ASP A 530 3.98 59.32 13.79
CA ASP A 530 3.79 58.45 14.95
C ASP A 530 4.28 57.04 14.62
N SER A 531 5.20 56.56 15.46
CA SER A 531 5.84 55.25 15.30
C SER A 531 5.69 54.41 16.57
N PHE A 532 5.40 53.12 16.37
CA PHE A 532 5.12 52.17 17.43
C PHE A 532 5.89 50.87 17.20
N TRP A 533 6.01 50.05 18.24
CA TRP A 533 6.57 48.71 18.14
C TRP A 533 5.47 47.67 18.34
N PHE A 534 5.45 46.67 17.46
CA PHE A 534 4.61 45.49 17.62
C PHE A 534 5.28 44.29 16.94
N HIS A 535 6.26 43.69 17.62
CA HIS A 535 6.97 42.52 17.14
C HIS A 535 6.86 41.37 18.14
N LEU A 536 6.61 40.17 17.62
CA LEU A 536 6.47 38.95 18.41
C LEU A 536 7.62 38.01 18.03
N LEU A 537 8.46 37.67 19.01
CA LEU A 537 9.59 36.77 18.82
C LEU A 537 9.45 35.57 19.75
N LEU A 538 9.50 34.37 19.18
CA LEU A 538 9.51 33.10 19.89
C LEU A 538 10.96 32.60 19.95
N ASP A 539 11.49 32.47 21.16
CA ASP A 539 12.89 32.10 21.44
C ASP A 539 12.95 30.71 22.09
N GLY A 540 13.71 29.79 21.46
CA GLY A 540 14.00 28.45 21.97
C GLY A 540 15.48 28.21 22.28
N GLY A 541 16.27 29.27 22.46
CA GLY A 541 17.70 29.23 22.80
C GLY A 541 18.60 29.30 21.57
N ASP A 542 18.62 28.24 20.76
CA ASP A 542 19.47 28.15 19.56
C ASP A 542 18.77 28.65 18.29
N GLN A 543 17.45 28.84 18.36
CA GLN A 543 16.61 29.23 17.24
C GLN A 543 15.61 30.31 17.69
N LEU A 544 15.37 31.28 16.82
CA LEU A 544 14.47 32.40 17.05
C LEU A 544 13.53 32.53 15.86
N VAL A 545 12.23 32.62 16.13
CA VAL A 545 11.17 32.66 15.11
C VAL A 545 10.33 33.90 15.33
N GLN A 546 10.14 34.72 14.30
CA GLN A 546 9.21 35.83 14.36
C GLN A 546 7.79 35.36 14.04
N ILE A 547 6.81 35.73 14.86
CA ILE A 547 5.39 35.41 14.63
C ILE A 547 4.74 36.55 13.85
N PRO A 548 4.24 36.32 12.61
CA PRO A 548 3.59 37.35 11.83
C PRO A 548 2.23 37.76 12.41
N LEU A 549 1.88 39.04 12.25
CA LEU A 549 0.61 39.59 12.76
C LEU A 549 -0.61 39.26 11.89
N GLY A 550 -0.39 38.97 10.60
CA GLY A 550 -1.45 38.63 9.66
C GLY A 550 -2.53 39.71 9.55
N ASP A 551 -3.79 39.29 9.54
CA ASP A 551 -4.99 40.14 9.45
C ASP A 551 -5.51 40.64 10.81
N LEU A 552 -4.76 40.42 11.89
CA LEU A 552 -5.13 40.73 13.28
C LEU A 552 -6.35 39.95 13.80
N SER A 553 -6.72 38.82 13.15
CA SER A 553 -7.73 37.90 13.67
C SER A 553 -7.16 36.90 14.69
N GLU A 554 -8.02 36.39 15.56
CA GLU A 554 -7.66 35.34 16.53
C GLU A 554 -7.25 34.04 15.82
N SER A 555 -8.01 33.61 14.81
CA SER A 555 -7.71 32.41 14.04
C SER A 555 -6.36 32.47 13.31
N GLN A 556 -6.02 33.62 12.71
CA GLN A 556 -4.75 33.77 12.02
C GLN A 556 -3.59 33.82 13.00
N PHE A 557 -3.78 34.44 14.16
CA PHE A 557 -2.77 34.45 15.22
C PHE A 557 -2.51 33.04 15.75
N GLU A 558 -3.57 32.24 16.00
CA GLU A 558 -3.44 30.85 16.43
C GLU A 558 -2.68 30.01 15.40
N GLN A 559 -3.01 30.14 14.11
CA GLN A 559 -2.29 29.44 13.03
C GLN A 559 -0.80 29.85 12.96
N ASN A 560 -0.51 31.14 13.06
CA ASN A 560 0.86 31.65 13.02
C ASN A 560 1.65 31.20 14.25
N MET A 561 0.99 31.13 15.41
CA MET A 561 1.60 30.62 16.64
C MET A 561 1.88 29.13 16.55
N ASP A 562 0.92 28.32 16.06
CA ASP A 562 1.08 26.88 15.86
C ASP A 562 2.22 26.58 14.87
N ALA A 563 2.26 27.27 13.73
CA ALA A 563 3.36 27.19 12.77
C ALA A 563 4.71 27.56 13.41
N GLY A 564 4.73 28.62 14.23
CA GLY A 564 5.93 29.03 14.97
C GLY A 564 6.39 27.99 16.01
N LEU A 565 5.47 27.36 16.73
CA LEU A 565 5.76 26.31 17.72
C LEU A 565 6.29 25.03 17.07
N LYS A 566 5.70 24.62 15.94
CA LYS A 566 6.12 23.44 15.17
C LYS A 566 7.58 23.52 14.70
N ARG A 567 8.12 24.73 14.47
CA ARG A 567 9.54 24.93 14.12
C ARG A 567 10.52 24.49 15.23
N PHE A 568 10.06 24.38 16.47
CA PHE A 568 10.85 23.92 17.62
C PHE A 568 10.61 22.46 18.00
N ALA A 569 9.62 21.82 17.38
CA ALA A 569 9.20 20.46 17.69
C ALA A 569 10.11 19.40 17.04
N LYS A 570 10.36 18.29 17.75
CA LYS A 570 11.09 17.14 17.20
C LYS A 570 10.13 16.08 16.67
N GLY A 571 10.42 15.54 15.49
CA GLY A 571 9.62 14.48 14.87
C GLY A 571 8.53 14.97 13.90
N TYR A 572 8.41 16.27 13.68
CA TYR A 572 7.59 16.83 12.61
C TYR A 572 8.31 16.74 11.27
N THR A 573 7.56 16.39 10.23
CA THR A 573 8.05 16.46 8.84
C THR A 573 8.19 17.93 8.45
N ARG A 574 9.39 18.37 8.06
CA ARG A 574 9.59 19.77 7.64
C ARG A 574 8.85 20.05 6.34
N LYS A 575 8.24 21.23 6.25
CA LYS A 575 7.51 21.69 5.06
C LYS A 575 8.38 22.59 4.19
N ILE A 576 8.48 22.23 2.91
CA ILE A 576 9.21 22.97 1.88
C ILE A 576 8.18 23.59 0.94
N ALA A 577 8.14 24.93 0.91
CA ALA A 577 7.46 25.68 -0.13
C ALA A 577 8.33 25.66 -1.40
N PHE A 578 7.87 24.96 -2.42
CA PHE A 578 8.58 24.79 -3.69
C PHE A 578 8.03 25.74 -4.74
N ALA A 579 8.79 26.79 -5.06
CA ALA A 579 8.46 27.74 -6.12
C ALA A 579 9.32 27.44 -7.36
N GLY A 580 8.79 26.64 -8.27
CA GLY A 580 9.45 26.26 -9.52
C GLY A 580 8.48 26.14 -10.68
N SER A 581 9.01 26.04 -11.91
CA SER A 581 8.18 25.88 -13.11
C SER A 581 7.34 24.60 -13.05
N SER A 582 6.01 24.76 -13.04
CA SER A 582 5.06 23.65 -13.05
C SER A 582 5.19 22.81 -14.33
N PRO A 583 5.06 21.47 -14.26
CA PRO A 583 5.16 20.61 -15.43
C PRO A 583 4.07 20.96 -16.45
N ALA A 584 4.44 20.99 -17.73
CA ALA A 584 3.49 21.24 -18.82
C ALA A 584 2.31 20.25 -18.75
N PRO A 585 1.06 20.70 -18.96
CA PRO A 585 -0.11 19.82 -19.01
C PRO A 585 0.07 18.70 -20.05
N MET A 586 -0.42 17.48 -19.74
CA MET A 586 -0.41 16.38 -20.70
C MET A 586 -1.20 16.77 -21.95
N GLY A 587 -0.53 16.79 -23.11
CA GLY A 587 -1.14 17.14 -24.40
C GLY A 587 -0.35 18.13 -25.26
N MET A 588 0.87 18.54 -24.88
CA MET A 588 1.66 19.45 -25.71
C MET A 588 2.01 18.85 -27.08
N GLN A 589 1.83 19.70 -28.10
CA GLN A 589 2.02 19.38 -29.50
C GLN A 589 3.53 19.24 -29.81
N PRO A 590 3.95 18.27 -30.63
CA PRO A 590 5.37 18.05 -30.94
C PRO A 590 6.00 19.33 -31.53
N GLY A 591 6.97 19.94 -30.83
CA GLY A 591 7.74 21.08 -31.33
C GLY A 591 7.78 22.35 -30.46
N MET A 592 7.11 22.39 -29.31
CA MET A 592 7.33 23.46 -28.30
C MET A 592 8.64 23.23 -27.52
N PRO A 593 9.35 24.30 -27.11
CA PRO A 593 10.50 24.17 -26.21
C PRO A 593 10.09 23.49 -24.90
N GLU A 594 10.86 22.50 -24.45
CA GLU A 594 10.63 21.90 -23.12
C GLU A 594 10.87 22.94 -22.04
N THR A 595 9.88 23.13 -21.16
CA THR A 595 10.05 23.91 -19.94
C THR A 595 10.95 23.15 -18.96
N PRO A 596 11.84 23.84 -18.22
CA PRO A 596 12.65 23.21 -17.18
C PRO A 596 11.73 22.50 -16.18
N SER A 597 11.94 21.20 -15.99
CA SER A 597 11.17 20.41 -15.02
C SER A 597 12.07 20.01 -13.85
N PHE A 598 11.62 20.28 -12.64
CA PHE A 598 12.33 19.92 -11.40
C PHE A 598 11.72 18.69 -10.71
N ARG A 599 10.96 17.87 -11.45
CA ARG A 599 10.23 16.72 -10.90
C ARG A 599 11.13 15.76 -10.12
N MET A 600 12.33 15.47 -10.62
CA MET A 600 13.25 14.57 -9.92
C MET A 600 13.70 15.14 -8.56
N LEU A 601 13.90 16.46 -8.49
CA LEU A 601 14.23 17.16 -7.24
C LEU A 601 13.02 17.16 -6.31
N GLU A 602 11.84 17.48 -6.82
CA GLU A 602 10.58 17.47 -6.07
C GLU A 602 10.29 16.06 -5.47
N ASP A 603 10.41 15.00 -6.28
CA ASP A 603 10.23 13.61 -5.85
C ASP A 603 11.27 13.20 -4.79
N PHE A 604 12.52 13.64 -4.94
CA PHE A 604 13.58 13.40 -3.96
C PHE A 604 13.30 14.10 -2.63
N LEU A 605 12.86 15.36 -2.67
CA LEU A 605 12.50 16.11 -1.47
C LEU A 605 11.25 15.50 -0.79
N ARG A 606 10.24 15.11 -1.56
CA ARG A 606 9.02 14.44 -1.06
C ARG A 606 9.28 13.07 -0.42
N ALA A 607 10.45 12.49 -0.59
CA ALA A 607 10.82 11.26 0.11
C ALA A 607 10.85 11.47 1.63
N GLU A 608 11.33 12.64 2.08
CA GLU A 608 11.62 12.94 3.49
C GLU A 608 10.91 14.20 4.01
N TYR A 609 10.44 15.09 3.13
CA TYR A 609 9.83 16.38 3.48
C TYR A 609 8.41 16.50 2.92
N ASP A 610 7.61 17.37 3.53
CA ASP A 610 6.32 17.78 2.98
C ASP A 610 6.54 18.91 1.97
N VAL A 611 6.38 18.63 0.68
CA VAL A 611 6.68 19.60 -0.39
C VAL A 611 5.38 20.12 -0.98
N VAL A 612 5.10 21.39 -0.73
CA VAL A 612 3.93 22.12 -1.24
C VAL A 612 4.39 23.00 -2.40
N ASN A 613 3.68 22.97 -3.53
CA ASN A 613 3.97 23.89 -4.63
C ASN A 613 3.45 25.28 -4.27
N GLU A 614 4.34 26.25 -4.29
CA GLU A 614 4.07 27.62 -3.87
C GLU A 614 3.93 28.55 -5.09
N ASP A 615 2.85 29.32 -5.14
CA ASP A 615 2.64 30.35 -6.15
C ASP A 615 2.84 31.74 -5.54
N LEU A 616 4.00 32.34 -5.82
CA LEU A 616 4.38 33.64 -5.27
C LEU A 616 3.62 34.83 -5.87
N SER A 617 2.74 34.61 -6.85
CA SER A 617 2.00 35.68 -7.52
C SER A 617 0.95 36.35 -6.63
N ASP A 618 0.55 35.71 -5.53
CA ASP A 618 -0.35 36.29 -4.53
C ASP A 618 0.35 37.26 -3.56
N GLY A 619 1.68 37.32 -3.59
CA GLY A 619 2.49 38.20 -2.76
C GLY A 619 2.73 37.68 -1.34
N SER A 620 2.54 36.40 -1.09
CA SER A 620 2.83 35.74 0.19
C SER A 620 3.56 34.41 0.02
N VAL A 621 4.11 33.90 1.12
CA VAL A 621 4.65 32.54 1.23
C VAL A 621 3.89 31.88 2.37
N SER A 622 3.50 30.62 2.21
CA SER A 622 2.78 29.88 3.23
C SER A 622 3.48 29.95 4.60
N ASN A 623 2.75 30.40 5.63
CA ASN A 623 3.32 30.67 6.98
C ASN A 623 3.81 29.40 7.69
N ASP A 624 3.31 28.24 7.28
CA ASP A 624 3.69 26.92 7.79
C ASP A 624 4.91 26.31 7.06
N ALA A 625 5.49 27.00 6.07
CA ALA A 625 6.71 26.57 5.42
C ALA A 625 7.94 26.82 6.29
N ASP A 626 8.79 25.81 6.44
CA ASP A 626 10.09 25.91 7.11
C ASP A 626 11.19 26.43 6.18
N LEU A 627 11.02 26.20 4.87
CA LEU A 627 11.98 26.55 3.84
C LEU A 627 11.27 26.92 2.53
N LEU A 628 11.72 28.00 1.89
CA LEU A 628 11.33 28.39 0.53
C LEU A 628 12.43 28.00 -0.46
N LEU A 629 12.11 27.14 -1.43
CA LEU A 629 13.02 26.73 -2.49
C LEU A 629 12.60 27.36 -3.83
N LEU A 630 13.39 28.31 -4.31
CA LEU A 630 13.22 28.94 -5.63
C LEU A 630 14.01 28.15 -6.68
N ALA A 631 13.32 27.38 -7.52
CA ALA A 631 13.93 26.53 -8.53
C ALA A 631 13.83 27.14 -9.93
N SER A 632 14.92 27.77 -10.38
CA SER A 632 15.03 28.47 -11.67
C SER A 632 13.89 29.47 -11.92
N PRO A 633 13.73 30.47 -11.03
CA PRO A 633 12.71 31.52 -11.19
C PRO A 633 12.84 32.20 -12.56
N ASP A 634 11.71 32.64 -13.10
CA ASP A 634 11.61 33.25 -14.43
C ASP A 634 10.83 34.56 -14.31
N ASN A 635 11.54 35.68 -14.39
CA ASN A 635 11.01 37.04 -14.34
C ASN A 635 10.04 37.30 -13.16
N LEU A 636 10.52 37.13 -11.92
CA LEU A 636 9.74 37.43 -10.72
C LEU A 636 9.32 38.90 -10.66
N ASP A 637 8.05 39.16 -10.35
CA ASP A 637 7.52 40.52 -10.22
C ASP A 637 7.81 41.12 -8.83
N GLU A 638 7.58 42.43 -8.69
CA GLU A 638 7.81 43.15 -7.43
C GLU A 638 7.04 42.55 -6.25
N LYS A 639 5.87 41.95 -6.51
CA LYS A 639 5.06 41.29 -5.48
C LYS A 639 5.70 39.99 -4.99
N ALA A 640 6.17 39.14 -5.90
CA ALA A 640 6.87 37.91 -5.54
C ALA A 640 8.18 38.22 -4.79
N LEU A 641 8.93 39.25 -5.23
CA LEU A 641 10.12 39.72 -4.53
C LEU A 641 9.79 40.21 -3.11
N PHE A 642 8.68 40.93 -2.94
CA PHE A 642 8.20 41.34 -1.62
C PHE A 642 7.86 40.11 -0.74
N ALA A 643 7.20 39.10 -1.29
CA ALA A 643 6.88 37.86 -0.56
C ALA A 643 8.15 37.14 -0.05
N ILE A 644 9.15 37.00 -0.92
CA ILE A 644 10.45 36.39 -0.60
C ILE A 644 11.16 37.18 0.50
N ASP A 645 11.19 38.51 0.37
CA ASP A 645 11.84 39.39 1.34
C ASP A 645 11.15 39.34 2.71
N GLN A 646 9.81 39.36 2.74
CA GLN A 646 9.05 39.21 3.98
C GLN A 646 9.30 37.87 4.65
N TYR A 647 9.31 36.77 3.88
CA TYR A 647 9.58 35.44 4.41
C TYR A 647 10.98 35.33 5.02
N LEU A 648 11.99 35.88 4.33
CA LEU A 648 13.36 35.94 4.84
C LEU A 648 13.46 36.80 6.12
N MET A 649 12.81 37.97 6.14
CA MET A 649 12.79 38.85 7.33
C MET A 649 12.10 38.22 8.54
N GLN A 650 11.14 37.31 8.33
CA GLN A 650 10.47 36.57 9.41
C GLN A 650 11.32 35.41 9.98
N GLY A 651 12.56 35.24 9.50
CA GLY A 651 13.45 34.16 9.89
C GLY A 651 13.25 32.87 9.09
N GLY A 652 12.50 32.93 7.98
CA GLY A 652 12.40 31.84 7.02
C GLY A 652 13.72 31.61 6.28
N THR A 653 13.99 30.38 5.86
CA THR A 653 15.17 30.05 5.07
C THR A 653 14.83 30.05 3.58
N VAL A 654 15.55 30.84 2.78
CA VAL A 654 15.38 30.87 1.31
C VAL A 654 16.58 30.19 0.65
N ILE A 655 16.31 29.19 -0.19
CA ILE A 655 17.29 28.60 -1.10
C ILE A 655 16.91 29.02 -2.52
N ALA A 656 17.84 29.67 -3.22
CA ALA A 656 17.64 30.08 -4.61
C ALA A 656 18.60 29.37 -5.55
N ALA A 657 18.05 28.64 -6.53
CA ALA A 657 18.78 28.07 -7.65
C ALA A 657 18.52 28.93 -8.89
N SER A 658 19.32 29.97 -9.07
CA SER A 658 19.21 30.93 -10.18
C SER A 658 20.46 30.93 -11.07
N SER A 659 20.28 31.32 -12.33
CA SER A 659 21.32 31.44 -13.35
C SER A 659 20.92 32.52 -14.36
N GLY A 660 21.88 33.34 -14.80
CA GLY A 660 21.68 34.30 -15.88
C GLY A 660 21.60 33.66 -17.27
N TRP A 661 21.86 32.35 -17.36
CA TRP A 661 21.84 31.57 -18.60
C TRP A 661 20.93 30.36 -18.50
N SER A 662 20.20 30.09 -19.58
CA SER A 662 19.44 28.86 -19.79
C SER A 662 20.00 28.11 -21.00
N ALA A 663 20.30 26.82 -20.82
CA ALA A 663 20.81 25.96 -21.88
C ALA A 663 19.69 25.12 -22.49
N ASN A 664 19.54 25.16 -23.81
CA ASN A 664 18.57 24.37 -24.56
C ASN A 664 19.30 23.37 -25.47
N LEU A 665 19.10 22.08 -25.19
CA LEU A 665 19.67 20.99 -25.99
C LEU A 665 18.64 20.46 -26.98
N SER A 666 18.82 20.81 -28.25
CA SER A 666 18.08 20.24 -29.37
C SER A 666 18.84 19.06 -29.99
N ARG A 667 18.15 18.25 -30.81
CA ARG A 667 18.73 17.07 -31.50
C ARG A 667 20.03 17.36 -32.27
N ASN A 668 20.23 18.61 -32.69
CA ASN A 668 21.36 19.03 -33.52
C ASN A 668 22.06 20.32 -33.03
N SER A 669 21.62 20.95 -31.94
CA SER A 669 22.22 22.19 -31.43
C SER A 669 22.17 22.23 -29.90
N LEU A 670 23.16 22.90 -29.31
CA LEU A 670 23.15 23.33 -27.93
C LEU A 670 23.16 24.84 -27.97
N ASP A 671 22.06 25.45 -27.56
CA ASP A 671 21.84 26.89 -27.60
C ASP A 671 21.79 27.44 -26.17
N LEU A 672 22.50 28.54 -25.91
CA LEU A 672 22.45 29.26 -24.64
C LEU A 672 21.66 30.55 -24.85
N THR A 673 20.65 30.77 -24.01
CA THR A 673 19.84 31.98 -24.01
C THR A 673 19.98 32.68 -22.67
N GLU A 674 20.08 34.01 -22.71
CA GLU A 674 20.02 34.84 -21.52
C GLU A 674 18.68 34.64 -20.81
N LYS A 675 18.71 34.56 -19.47
CA LYS A 675 17.54 34.35 -18.63
C LYS A 675 17.54 35.37 -17.50
N ASP A 676 16.46 36.14 -17.42
CA ASP A 676 16.23 37.06 -16.31
C ASP A 676 15.39 36.35 -15.22
N SER A 677 15.97 36.24 -14.04
CA SER A 677 15.30 35.63 -12.89
C SER A 677 14.38 36.59 -12.14
N GLY A 678 14.55 37.91 -12.33
CA GLY A 678 13.97 38.96 -11.50
C GLY A 678 14.66 39.13 -10.14
N LEU A 679 15.66 38.30 -9.79
CA LEU A 679 16.34 38.36 -8.49
C LEU A 679 17.52 39.32 -8.44
N ASP A 680 18.02 39.83 -9.57
CA ASP A 680 19.32 40.50 -9.63
C ASP A 680 19.39 41.76 -8.76
N GLU A 681 18.37 42.62 -8.80
CA GLU A 681 18.31 43.82 -7.94
C GLU A 681 18.18 43.46 -6.45
N TRP A 682 17.42 42.40 -6.14
CA TRP A 682 17.22 41.93 -4.77
C TRP A 682 18.50 41.30 -4.20
N LEU A 683 19.19 40.48 -4.99
CA LEU A 683 20.49 39.91 -4.62
C LEU A 683 21.56 41.01 -4.44
N ALA A 684 21.57 42.01 -5.32
CA ALA A 684 22.47 43.15 -5.20
C ALA A 684 22.22 43.96 -3.91
N HIS A 685 20.95 44.12 -3.49
CA HIS A 685 20.60 44.69 -2.19
C HIS A 685 21.20 43.88 -1.03
N HIS A 686 21.27 42.57 -1.18
CA HIS A 686 21.91 41.67 -0.22
C HIS A 686 23.43 41.54 -0.37
N GLY A 687 24.04 42.28 -1.30
CA GLY A 687 25.48 42.32 -1.53
C GLY A 687 26.00 41.18 -2.41
N ILE A 688 25.12 40.49 -3.14
CA ILE A 688 25.45 39.38 -4.04
C ILE A 688 25.21 39.82 -5.48
N ASN A 689 26.22 39.74 -6.34
CA ASN A 689 26.07 40.02 -7.77
C ASN A 689 26.46 38.78 -8.59
N ILE A 690 25.54 38.33 -9.44
CA ILE A 690 25.78 37.25 -10.41
C ILE A 690 26.28 37.90 -11.71
N GLY A 691 27.44 37.46 -12.20
CA GLY A 691 28.00 37.97 -13.44
C GLY A 691 27.35 37.33 -14.67
N GLU A 692 27.26 38.11 -15.75
CA GLU A 692 26.74 37.66 -17.05
C GLU A 692 27.72 36.73 -17.79
N GLU A 693 28.91 36.49 -17.26
CA GLU A 693 29.93 35.64 -17.89
C GLU A 693 29.73 34.15 -17.55
N LEU A 694 30.24 33.26 -18.40
CA LEU A 694 30.32 31.83 -18.11
C LEU A 694 31.74 31.43 -17.73
N ILE A 695 31.88 30.61 -16.70
CA ILE A 695 33.17 30.12 -16.23
C ILE A 695 33.61 28.91 -17.08
N MET A 696 34.88 28.90 -17.48
CA MET A 696 35.53 27.75 -18.13
C MET A 696 36.64 27.20 -17.23
N ASP A 697 36.66 25.89 -17.03
CA ASP A 697 37.70 25.20 -16.25
C ASP A 697 38.39 24.10 -17.07
N PRO A 698 39.73 24.06 -17.11
CA PRO A 698 40.48 22.92 -17.62
C PRO A 698 40.14 21.58 -16.95
N GLN A 699 39.72 21.59 -15.68
CA GLN A 699 39.19 20.45 -14.94
C GLN A 699 37.66 20.41 -15.11
N ASN A 700 37.21 19.71 -16.14
CA ASN A 700 35.79 19.64 -16.50
C ASN A 700 35.28 18.20 -16.62
N ALA A 701 33.95 18.06 -16.50
CA ALA A 701 33.25 16.81 -16.73
C ALA A 701 32.95 16.61 -18.23
N ALA A 702 32.95 15.36 -18.66
CA ALA A 702 32.68 15.02 -20.05
C ALA A 702 31.17 15.07 -20.37
N PHE A 703 30.80 15.81 -21.42
CA PHE A 703 29.43 15.98 -21.88
C PHE A 703 29.07 14.91 -22.94
N PRO A 704 28.01 14.10 -22.74
CA PRO A 704 27.60 13.07 -23.69
C PRO A 704 26.85 13.68 -24.88
N LEU A 705 27.49 13.70 -26.06
CA LEU A 705 26.88 14.21 -27.30
C LEU A 705 26.51 13.07 -28.26
N PRO A 706 25.24 12.94 -28.69
CA PRO A 706 24.85 11.98 -29.71
C PRO A 706 25.38 12.45 -31.08
N VAL A 707 26.26 11.66 -31.69
CA VAL A 707 26.80 11.94 -33.02
C VAL A 707 26.32 10.88 -34.00
N THR A 708 25.87 11.33 -35.17
CA THR A 708 25.44 10.43 -36.26
C THR A 708 26.63 10.09 -37.13
N ARG A 709 27.05 8.83 -37.12
CA ARG A 709 28.14 8.30 -37.93
C ARG A 709 27.59 7.47 -39.09
N ASN A 710 27.97 7.82 -40.31
CA ASN A 710 27.56 7.08 -41.50
C ASN A 710 28.60 6.00 -41.84
N VAL A 711 28.25 4.72 -41.72
CA VAL A 711 29.13 3.58 -42.00
C VAL A 711 28.51 2.75 -43.11
N GLY A 712 29.12 2.77 -44.30
CA GLY A 712 28.66 1.96 -45.44
C GLY A 712 27.25 2.31 -45.95
N GLY A 713 26.77 3.54 -45.74
CA GLY A 713 25.43 3.98 -46.12
C GLY A 713 24.36 3.80 -45.03
N LEU A 714 24.72 3.27 -43.87
CA LEU A 714 23.88 3.19 -42.67
C LEU A 714 24.27 4.30 -41.68
N GLN A 715 23.29 5.08 -41.23
CA GLN A 715 23.47 6.08 -40.17
C GLN A 715 23.34 5.39 -38.81
N LEU A 716 24.44 5.35 -38.06
CA LEU A 716 24.48 4.85 -36.69
C LEU A 716 24.60 6.03 -35.74
N GLN A 717 23.76 6.09 -34.71
CA GLN A 717 23.92 7.06 -33.61
C GLN A 717 24.86 6.46 -32.57
N GLU A 718 25.97 7.14 -32.29
CA GLU A 718 26.89 6.82 -31.21
C GLU A 718 26.97 7.99 -30.23
N VAL A 719 27.04 7.73 -28.93
CA VAL A 719 27.25 8.78 -27.91
C VAL A 719 28.74 8.98 -27.75
N ARG A 720 29.21 10.21 -27.96
CA ARG A 720 30.61 10.59 -27.76
C ARG A 720 30.71 11.51 -26.55
N MET A 721 31.53 11.11 -25.59
CA MET A 721 31.91 11.94 -24.45
C MET A 721 32.91 13.00 -24.92
N LEU A 722 32.59 14.28 -24.75
CA LEU A 722 33.45 15.40 -25.09
C LEU A 722 33.77 16.18 -23.81
N ASP A 723 35.05 16.39 -23.53
CA ASP A 723 35.51 17.26 -22.43
C ASP A 723 34.96 18.67 -22.70
N TYR A 724 34.06 19.14 -21.84
CA TYR A 724 33.28 20.34 -22.07
C TYR A 724 33.60 21.38 -20.98
N PRO A 725 34.40 22.43 -21.27
CA PRO A 725 34.95 23.34 -20.26
C PRO A 725 33.94 24.09 -19.39
N PHE A 726 32.69 24.19 -19.82
CA PHE A 726 31.62 24.84 -19.05
C PHE A 726 30.95 23.91 -18.02
N PHE A 727 31.37 22.64 -17.93
CA PHE A 727 30.97 21.70 -16.89
C PHE A 727 32.10 21.58 -15.88
N LEU A 728 32.10 22.50 -14.91
CA LEU A 728 33.13 22.59 -13.89
C LEU A 728 33.12 21.32 -13.03
N ASP A 729 34.26 20.64 -12.93
CA ASP A 729 34.43 19.46 -12.06
C ASP A 729 35.12 19.87 -10.75
N ILE A 730 34.32 20.22 -9.73
CA ILE A 730 34.83 20.65 -8.41
C ILE A 730 35.00 19.41 -7.55
N ARG A 731 36.22 19.20 -7.05
CA ARG A 731 36.57 18.08 -6.15
C ARG A 731 36.79 18.59 -4.73
N GLN A 732 36.90 17.71 -3.75
CA GLN A 732 37.11 18.05 -2.32
C GLN A 732 38.07 19.23 -2.05
N ASN A 733 39.20 19.33 -2.77
CA ASN A 733 40.19 20.40 -2.56
C ASN A 733 39.69 21.81 -2.96
N GLY A 734 38.64 21.89 -3.78
CA GLY A 734 37.96 23.13 -4.16
C GLY A 734 36.69 23.40 -3.35
N MET A 735 36.40 22.60 -2.33
CA MET A 735 35.22 22.78 -1.48
C MET A 735 35.62 23.25 -0.09
N ASN A 736 34.73 23.96 0.59
CA ASN A 736 34.95 24.40 1.96
C ASN A 736 34.89 23.21 2.95
N PRO A 737 36.01 22.79 3.57
CA PRO A 737 36.03 21.60 4.43
C PRO A 737 35.32 21.79 5.77
N ASP A 738 35.08 23.04 6.19
CA ASP A 738 34.43 23.38 7.44
C ASP A 738 32.90 23.44 7.31
N SER A 739 32.38 23.45 6.08
CA SER A 739 30.94 23.50 5.82
C SER A 739 30.32 22.09 5.80
N PRO A 740 29.34 21.78 6.66
CA PRO A 740 28.67 20.48 6.67
C PRO A 740 27.89 20.19 5.36
N VAL A 741 27.62 21.22 4.54
CA VAL A 741 26.92 21.08 3.26
C VAL A 741 27.78 20.36 2.21
N VAL A 742 29.08 20.64 2.19
CA VAL A 742 29.99 20.14 1.14
C VAL A 742 31.12 19.26 1.67
N ALA A 743 31.37 19.24 3.00
CA ALA A 743 32.46 18.47 3.62
C ALA A 743 32.36 16.95 3.39
N GLY A 744 31.16 16.42 3.13
CA GLY A 744 30.92 15.00 2.81
C GLY A 744 30.89 14.67 1.33
N LEU A 745 31.04 15.66 0.43
CA LEU A 745 30.95 15.46 -1.02
C LEU A 745 32.33 15.17 -1.61
N ASP A 746 32.45 14.09 -2.39
CA ASP A 746 33.69 13.76 -3.10
C ASP A 746 33.90 14.69 -4.32
N GLN A 747 32.80 15.01 -5.00
CA GLN A 747 32.79 15.70 -6.29
C GLN A 747 31.44 16.37 -6.54
N VAL A 748 31.45 17.58 -7.11
CA VAL A 748 30.28 18.32 -7.60
C VAL A 748 30.56 18.79 -9.01
N THR A 749 29.66 18.47 -9.95
CA THR A 749 29.71 19.01 -11.31
C THR A 749 28.76 20.19 -11.42
N MET A 750 29.27 21.37 -11.74
CA MET A 750 28.45 22.55 -12.00
C MET A 750 28.43 22.87 -13.49
N ALA A 751 27.23 22.86 -14.08
CA ALA A 751 27.03 23.10 -15.50
C ALA A 751 26.69 24.58 -15.77
N TRP A 752 27.32 25.18 -16.78
CA TRP A 752 27.06 26.55 -17.25
C TRP A 752 27.00 27.60 -16.12
N SER A 753 28.00 27.59 -15.25
CA SER A 753 28.02 28.45 -14.06
C SER A 753 28.48 29.87 -14.37
N SER A 754 27.84 30.82 -13.68
CA SER A 754 28.20 32.23 -13.67
C SER A 754 29.08 32.58 -12.47
N PRO A 755 30.00 33.56 -12.58
CA PRO A 755 30.77 34.04 -11.45
C PRO A 755 29.88 34.81 -10.47
N ILE A 756 30.09 34.61 -9.17
CA ILE A 756 29.41 35.34 -8.11
C ILE A 756 30.43 36.25 -7.44
N THR A 757 30.07 37.52 -7.26
CA THR A 757 30.88 38.49 -6.53
C THR A 757 30.11 39.03 -5.34
N PHE A 758 30.82 39.32 -4.26
CA PHE A 758 30.25 39.87 -3.04
C PHE A 758 30.73 41.30 -2.83
N SER A 759 29.82 42.22 -2.58
CA SER A 759 30.11 43.64 -2.34
C SER A 759 29.75 44.03 -0.90
N GLY A 760 30.76 44.08 -0.03
CA GLY A 760 30.71 44.75 1.28
C GLY A 760 30.88 43.83 2.51
N GLU A 761 31.71 44.23 3.47
CA GLU A 761 31.69 43.72 4.85
C GLU A 761 30.54 44.41 5.61
N ASP A 762 29.35 43.80 5.65
CA ASP A 762 28.33 44.13 6.64
C ASP A 762 28.65 43.36 7.93
N PRO A 763 29.00 44.03 9.05
CA PRO A 763 29.36 43.36 10.29
C PRO A 763 28.20 42.58 10.94
N THR A 764 26.98 42.69 10.40
CA THR A 764 25.79 41.93 10.84
C THR A 764 25.54 40.66 10.04
N ARG A 765 26.38 40.35 9.03
CA ARG A 765 26.17 39.21 8.11
C ARG A 765 27.40 38.30 8.07
N GLU A 766 27.17 37.00 8.17
CA GLU A 766 28.19 35.98 7.96
C GLU A 766 28.04 35.40 6.54
N ASN A 767 29.08 35.54 5.72
CA ASN A 767 29.09 35.03 4.36
C ASN A 767 29.99 33.79 4.30
N VAL A 768 29.42 32.65 3.90
CA VAL A 768 30.16 31.39 3.76
C VAL A 768 30.20 30.99 2.29
N VAL A 769 31.40 30.97 1.72
CA VAL A 769 31.63 30.43 0.38
C VAL A 769 31.80 28.90 0.47
N LEU A 770 31.08 28.16 -0.37
CA LEU A 770 31.04 26.70 -0.35
C LEU A 770 31.95 26.05 -1.40
N LEU A 771 32.02 26.63 -2.60
CA LEU A 771 32.64 26.08 -3.81
C LEU A 771 33.50 27.13 -4.51
#